data_AF-A0A965XSE0-F1
#
_entry.id   AF-A0A965XSE0-F1
#
_cell.length_a   1.000
_cell.length_b   1.000
_cell.length_c   1.000
_cell.angle_alpha   90.00
_cell.angle_beta   90.00
_cell.angle_gamma   90.00
#
_symmetry.space_group_name_H-M   'P 1'
#
loop_
_entity.id
_entity.type
_entity.pdbx_description
1 polymer ?
#
loop_
_entity_poly.entity_id
_entity_poly.type
_entity_poly.pdbx_seq_one_letter_code
_entity_poly.pdbx_strand_id
1 'polypeptide(L)'
;MRPPWDPRGLGFYTPLREESIMKARTVLFLATALLFFLIFSPAQAATLDGGPTLTSDELLKLEADFESLPLRESVSPADLAARQASYPKSYSLLSYLTYDPAARNQGGCGNCWLWASSGVAEVALAVQEGIRDRLSIQYPNSCMSFCPCGGGNINQFVDYFRFTAFLVPWANKNAFWQNGDGLCDGPSCDSIGAWPFIPVEDISGSRISIFNVTQEEAIANVKDVLLQKKAIYFGFHLPVSKMNEFRTFWGNSDEATPTGIMNLNKHVSKDIVAAGHAVLCVGWDETDPDNPAWIMVNSWGANGGRPNGIFRMRMDTSMKSTFQLATDTPGTWHQVLGFATMDINFDKVEGGGNYDYYLPYFSDGQDRWSGVALRNMSGSSQASVEVQTFKSGGTMTQRISKTLRADGQEAFLVNTSQGVFSYGWVKVRSNQPLKGLSFYTDDGVYMADMELIPGEVLSKTHVVPHLALDDEWDMILCVCNPNLAAVEVNATRINPYGIAKDSKMFTIPSMGAGRYSLINFIAGKGSLKISSSEKITGFTLFRNLKTGGTYMAGLLAQPIGLSIPPFLPAKLDVTVTGAGGMILIGATVTVGSNTGVTDVHGRALVSNIPAGNHFVYVSYQGKTSRGSLPKETFEAGKTKVRTYSMPW
;
A
#
# COMPACT_ATOMS: atom_id res chain seq x y z
N MET A 1 -68.89 7.39 -33.65
CA MET A 1 -68.96 8.21 -34.88
C MET A 1 -67.67 9.04 -34.98
N ARG A 2 -67.22 9.39 -36.19
CA ARG A 2 -66.07 10.28 -36.54
C ARG A 2 -66.45 11.08 -37.81
N PRO A 3 -65.67 12.10 -38.26
CA PRO A 3 -64.69 12.94 -37.54
C PRO A 3 -65.25 14.37 -37.34
N PRO A 4 -65.05 15.47 -38.15
CA PRO A 4 -64.11 15.81 -39.24
C PRO A 4 -63.38 17.21 -39.12
N TRP A 5 -62.62 17.57 -40.17
CA TRP A 5 -62.06 18.90 -40.57
C TRP A 5 -60.79 19.52 -39.91
N ASP A 6 -59.65 19.12 -40.47
CA ASP A 6 -58.51 19.94 -40.94
C ASP A 6 -58.98 21.05 -41.95
N PRO A 7 -58.27 22.19 -42.20
CA PRO A 7 -57.49 22.28 -43.45
C PRO A 7 -56.28 23.27 -43.51
N ARG A 8 -55.18 22.77 -44.09
CA ARG A 8 -54.09 23.46 -44.87
C ARG A 8 -52.70 23.54 -44.19
N GLY A 9 -51.60 23.20 -44.87
CA GLY A 9 -51.51 22.80 -46.29
C GLY A 9 -50.23 22.08 -46.71
N LEU A 10 -50.36 21.32 -47.80
CA LEU A 10 -49.30 20.59 -48.49
C LEU A 10 -48.75 21.43 -49.66
N GLY A 11 -47.42 21.44 -49.79
CA GLY A 11 -46.73 21.80 -51.04
C GLY A 11 -46.08 20.55 -51.64
N PHE A 12 -46.52 20.17 -52.84
CA PHE A 12 -45.83 19.20 -53.71
C PHE A 12 -44.61 19.91 -54.41
N TYR A 13 -43.70 19.32 -55.19
CA TYR A 13 -43.66 18.06 -55.97
C TYR A 13 -42.20 17.52 -56.07
N THR A 14 -42.01 16.40 -56.79
CA THR A 14 -40.88 15.45 -56.77
C THR A 14 -39.66 15.78 -57.70
N PRO A 15 -38.81 14.84 -58.23
CA PRO A 15 -37.40 14.77 -57.82
C PRO A 15 -36.36 14.87 -58.98
N LEU A 16 -35.07 15.03 -58.66
CA LEU A 16 -33.98 14.81 -59.63
C LEU A 16 -32.77 14.03 -59.05
N ARG A 17 -32.09 13.34 -59.98
CA ARG A 17 -31.18 12.20 -59.78
C ARG A 17 -29.79 12.55 -59.22
N GLU A 18 -29.16 11.50 -58.66
CA GLU A 18 -27.77 11.06 -58.87
C GLU A 18 -26.87 12.04 -59.66
N GLU A 19 -25.78 12.57 -59.10
CA GLU A 19 -24.44 11.98 -59.32
C GLU A 19 -23.37 12.34 -58.25
N SER A 20 -23.68 13.18 -57.26
CA SER A 20 -22.66 13.88 -56.45
C SER A 20 -22.23 13.21 -55.13
N ILE A 21 -22.89 12.13 -54.68
CA ILE A 21 -22.63 11.54 -53.34
C ILE A 21 -21.71 10.29 -53.39
N MET A 22 -21.49 9.69 -54.57
CA MET A 22 -20.66 8.47 -54.70
C MET A 22 -19.15 8.70 -54.86
N LYS A 23 -18.69 9.96 -54.97
CA LYS A 23 -17.24 10.30 -54.99
C LYS A 23 -16.69 10.76 -53.62
N ALA A 24 -17.55 11.23 -52.71
CA ALA A 24 -17.13 11.68 -51.38
C ALA A 24 -16.79 10.52 -50.41
N ARG A 25 -17.33 9.31 -50.65
CA ARG A 25 -17.12 8.15 -49.75
C ARG A 25 -15.85 7.33 -50.05
N THR A 26 -15.34 7.36 -51.28
CA THR A 26 -14.10 6.64 -51.63
C THR A 26 -12.85 7.43 -51.24
N VAL A 27 -12.89 8.77 -51.31
CA VAL A 27 -11.77 9.63 -50.90
C VAL A 27 -11.60 9.64 -49.37
N LEU A 28 -12.70 9.59 -48.61
CA LEU A 28 -12.65 9.58 -47.15
C LEU A 28 -12.11 8.24 -46.58
N PHE A 29 -12.34 7.11 -47.27
CA PHE A 29 -11.84 5.80 -46.86
C PHE A 29 -10.34 5.57 -47.18
N LEU A 30 -9.82 6.20 -48.25
CA LEU A 30 -8.39 6.13 -48.59
C LEU A 30 -7.54 7.10 -47.75
N ALA A 31 -8.08 8.26 -47.35
CA ALA A 31 -7.40 9.19 -46.45
C ALA A 31 -7.21 8.62 -45.02
N THR A 32 -8.16 7.82 -44.53
CA THR A 32 -8.03 7.12 -43.23
C THR A 32 -7.08 5.92 -43.28
N ALA A 33 -6.92 5.27 -44.43
CA ALA A 33 -5.97 4.16 -44.58
C ALA A 33 -4.51 4.64 -44.66
N LEU A 34 -4.25 5.80 -45.29
CA LEU A 34 -2.90 6.37 -45.42
C LEU A 34 -2.39 7.06 -44.15
N LEU A 35 -3.25 7.54 -43.26
CA LEU A 35 -2.83 7.98 -41.91
C LEU A 35 -2.48 6.82 -40.97
N PHE A 36 -2.92 5.59 -41.26
CA PHE A 36 -2.60 4.41 -40.44
C PHE A 36 -1.28 3.71 -40.82
N PHE A 37 -0.68 4.04 -41.97
CA PHE A 37 0.56 3.42 -42.46
C PHE A 37 1.82 4.30 -42.36
N LEU A 38 1.73 5.49 -41.75
CA LEU A 38 2.87 6.40 -41.52
C LEU A 38 3.18 6.69 -40.03
N ILE A 39 2.59 5.92 -39.11
CA ILE A 39 2.93 5.99 -37.68
C ILE A 39 3.71 4.73 -37.21
N PHE A 40 3.86 3.71 -38.07
CA PHE A 40 4.84 2.63 -37.86
C PHE A 40 6.26 3.05 -38.25
N SER A 41 6.76 4.07 -37.55
CA SER A 41 8.20 4.21 -37.37
C SER A 41 8.69 3.06 -36.49
N PRO A 42 9.75 2.32 -36.86
CA PRO A 42 10.43 1.36 -35.96
C PRO A 42 11.28 2.12 -34.91
N ALA A 43 10.68 3.12 -34.28
CA ALA A 43 11.26 4.05 -33.32
C ALA A 43 10.26 4.35 -32.18
N GLN A 44 9.44 3.35 -31.84
CA GLN A 44 8.82 3.24 -30.51
C GLN A 44 9.55 2.20 -29.64
N ALA A 45 10.88 2.12 -29.81
CA ALA A 45 11.73 2.02 -28.65
C ALA A 45 11.46 3.29 -27.82
N ALA A 46 10.45 3.23 -26.96
CA ALA A 46 10.38 4.09 -25.80
C ALA A 46 11.76 4.05 -25.14
N THR A 47 12.24 5.19 -24.65
CA THR A 47 13.52 5.29 -23.95
C THR A 47 13.46 4.44 -22.69
N LEU A 48 13.75 3.15 -22.86
CA LEU A 48 14.06 2.16 -21.84
C LEU A 48 15.46 2.52 -21.30
N ASP A 49 15.60 3.73 -20.78
CA ASP A 49 16.58 4.02 -19.76
C ASP A 49 16.04 3.33 -18.50
N GLY A 50 16.75 2.38 -17.90
CA GLY A 50 18.20 2.48 -17.72
C GLY A 50 18.37 2.76 -16.25
N GLY A 51 18.24 1.71 -15.43
CA GLY A 51 18.66 1.81 -14.03
C GLY A 51 20.08 2.38 -14.02
N PRO A 52 20.40 3.29 -13.07
CA PRO A 52 21.55 4.17 -13.15
C PRO A 52 22.81 3.40 -13.50
N THR A 53 23.64 3.99 -14.35
CA THR A 53 24.88 3.35 -14.77
C THR A 53 25.84 3.33 -13.59
N LEU A 54 26.13 2.15 -13.06
CA LEU A 54 26.88 1.94 -11.81
C LEU A 54 28.38 1.83 -12.08
N THR A 55 29.15 2.51 -11.26
CA THR A 55 30.59 2.34 -11.08
C THR A 55 30.94 1.14 -10.19
N SER A 56 32.21 0.74 -10.19
CA SER A 56 32.77 -0.28 -9.29
C SER A 56 32.42 -0.05 -7.81
N ASP A 57 32.52 1.19 -7.33
CA ASP A 57 32.29 1.53 -5.92
C ASP A 57 30.79 1.45 -5.55
N GLU A 58 29.91 1.85 -6.47
CA GLU A 58 28.47 1.73 -6.30
C GLU A 58 28.00 0.26 -6.31
N LEU A 59 28.63 -0.58 -7.15
CA LEU A 59 28.42 -2.03 -7.13
C LEU A 59 28.84 -2.66 -5.80
N LEU A 60 30.03 -2.32 -5.29
CA LEU A 60 30.48 -2.79 -3.97
C LEU A 60 29.54 -2.34 -2.85
N LYS A 61 29.02 -1.10 -2.92
CA LYS A 61 28.03 -0.62 -1.96
C LYS A 61 26.73 -1.43 -2.03
N LEU A 62 26.20 -1.68 -3.24
CA LEU A 62 24.97 -2.45 -3.42
C LEU A 62 25.12 -3.92 -2.99
N GLU A 63 26.28 -4.54 -3.24
CA GLU A 63 26.60 -5.87 -2.72
C GLU A 63 26.73 -5.86 -1.19
N ALA A 64 27.43 -4.89 -0.61
CA ALA A 64 27.57 -4.77 0.84
C ALA A 64 26.23 -4.51 1.56
N ASP A 65 25.37 -3.68 0.97
CA ASP A 65 24.00 -3.46 1.42
C ASP A 65 23.21 -4.77 1.35
N PHE A 66 23.25 -5.50 0.23
CA PHE A 66 22.55 -6.78 0.09
C PHE A 66 23.05 -7.85 1.08
N GLU A 67 24.36 -7.95 1.28
CA GLU A 67 24.99 -8.85 2.25
C GLU A 67 24.71 -8.47 3.72
N SER A 68 24.20 -7.26 3.98
CA SER A 68 23.76 -6.83 5.33
C SER A 68 22.41 -7.42 5.76
N LEU A 69 21.57 -7.86 4.80
CA LEU A 69 20.38 -8.66 5.10
C LEU A 69 20.79 -9.93 5.85
N PRO A 70 20.11 -10.32 6.95
CA PRO A 70 20.32 -11.63 7.57
C PRO A 70 20.28 -12.76 6.53
N LEU A 71 21.26 -13.66 6.57
CA LEU A 71 21.21 -14.89 5.79
C LEU A 71 20.06 -15.74 6.32
N ARG A 72 19.13 -16.15 5.47
CA ARG A 72 18.03 -17.05 5.84
C ARG A 72 18.62 -18.38 6.29
N GLU A 73 18.13 -18.91 7.40
CA GLU A 73 18.51 -20.23 7.89
C GLU A 73 18.25 -21.27 6.79
N SER A 74 19.32 -21.96 6.35
CA SER A 74 19.22 -22.97 5.30
C SER A 74 18.67 -24.26 5.89
N VAL A 75 17.66 -24.82 5.22
CA VAL A 75 17.17 -26.17 5.50
C VAL A 75 18.33 -27.15 5.38
N SER A 76 18.43 -28.14 6.28
CA SER A 76 19.55 -29.09 6.25
C SER A 76 19.58 -29.83 4.90
N PRO A 77 20.77 -30.16 4.35
CA PRO A 77 20.84 -30.87 3.06
C PRO A 77 20.05 -32.19 3.05
N ALA A 78 19.91 -32.86 4.20
CA ALA A 78 19.09 -34.07 4.34
C ALA A 78 17.59 -33.79 4.26
N ASP A 79 17.09 -32.76 4.96
CA ASP A 79 15.68 -32.34 4.89
C ASP A 79 15.34 -31.81 3.49
N LEU A 80 16.27 -31.09 2.87
CA LEU A 80 16.12 -30.52 1.53
C LEU A 80 16.03 -31.63 0.48
N ALA A 81 16.89 -32.64 0.54
CA ALA A 81 16.83 -33.83 -0.31
C ALA A 81 15.54 -34.64 -0.09
N ALA A 82 15.09 -34.80 1.16
CA ALA A 82 13.83 -35.48 1.47
C ALA A 82 12.61 -34.76 0.88
N ARG A 83 12.62 -33.42 0.89
CA ARG A 83 11.56 -32.57 0.30
C ARG A 83 11.58 -32.61 -1.23
N GLN A 84 12.76 -32.54 -1.86
CA GLN A 84 12.93 -32.47 -3.32
C GLN A 84 12.17 -33.57 -4.08
N ALA A 85 12.13 -34.80 -3.55
CA ALA A 85 11.42 -35.93 -4.17
C ALA A 85 9.90 -35.71 -4.34
N SER A 86 9.33 -34.73 -3.64
CA SER A 86 7.91 -34.36 -3.69
C SER A 86 7.63 -33.06 -4.48
N TYR A 87 8.65 -32.39 -5.01
CA TYR A 87 8.48 -31.10 -5.66
C TYR A 87 7.68 -31.22 -6.97
N PRO A 88 6.67 -30.37 -7.20
CA PRO A 88 5.97 -30.33 -8.48
C PRO A 88 6.90 -29.79 -9.58
N LYS A 89 6.76 -30.31 -10.81
CA LYS A 89 7.54 -29.84 -11.97
C LYS A 89 7.34 -28.37 -12.29
N SER A 90 6.20 -27.79 -11.92
CA SER A 90 5.99 -26.35 -11.98
C SER A 90 5.18 -25.91 -10.78
N TYR A 91 5.48 -24.71 -10.29
CA TYR A 91 4.85 -24.09 -9.14
C TYR A 91 4.82 -22.58 -9.37
N SER A 92 3.72 -21.91 -9.05
CA SER A 92 3.58 -20.48 -9.29
C SER A 92 2.70 -19.81 -8.23
N LEU A 93 3.26 -18.77 -7.60
CA LEU A 93 2.56 -17.83 -6.74
C LEU A 93 1.93 -16.68 -7.53
N LEU A 94 2.01 -16.67 -8.86
CA LEU A 94 1.45 -15.61 -9.69
C LEU A 94 -0.05 -15.41 -9.44
N SER A 95 -0.78 -16.48 -9.11
CA SER A 95 -2.20 -16.42 -8.75
C SER A 95 -2.50 -15.71 -7.41
N TYR A 96 -1.49 -15.37 -6.60
CA TYR A 96 -1.64 -14.50 -5.42
C TYR A 96 -1.46 -13.02 -5.75
N LEU A 97 -0.79 -12.70 -6.86
CA LEU A 97 -0.56 -11.33 -7.32
C LEU A 97 -1.75 -10.87 -8.18
N THR A 98 -2.56 -9.93 -7.67
CA THR A 98 -3.63 -9.29 -8.47
C THR A 98 -3.10 -8.02 -9.11
N TYR A 99 -2.75 -8.08 -10.39
CA TYR A 99 -2.16 -6.96 -11.11
C TYR A 99 -2.70 -6.84 -12.54
N ASP A 100 -2.62 -5.64 -13.09
CA ASP A 100 -2.71 -5.39 -14.52
C ASP A 100 -1.27 -5.37 -15.07
N PRO A 101 -0.89 -6.33 -15.95
CA PRO A 101 0.41 -6.36 -16.61
C PRO A 101 0.78 -5.05 -17.34
N ALA A 102 -0.18 -4.37 -17.97
CA ALA A 102 0.08 -3.12 -18.70
C ALA A 102 0.35 -1.96 -17.73
N ALA A 103 -0.44 -1.82 -16.66
CA ALA A 103 -0.22 -0.82 -15.62
C ALA A 103 0.91 -1.19 -14.63
N ARG A 104 1.54 -2.36 -14.73
CA ARG A 104 2.78 -2.71 -14.00
C ARG A 104 4.00 -2.20 -14.78
N ASN A 105 4.05 -0.89 -15.00
CA ASN A 105 5.06 -0.21 -15.80
C ASN A 105 5.67 0.97 -15.03
N GLN A 106 6.95 0.86 -14.67
CA GLN A 106 7.72 1.90 -13.97
C GLN A 106 8.04 3.12 -14.84
N GLY A 107 7.95 3.00 -16.18
CA GLY A 107 8.41 4.02 -17.11
C GLY A 107 9.92 4.25 -17.04
N GLY A 108 10.35 5.52 -17.11
CA GLY A 108 11.75 5.94 -16.95
C GLY A 108 12.23 6.04 -15.50
N CYS A 109 11.35 5.80 -14.50
CA CYS A 109 11.73 5.83 -13.10
C CYS A 109 12.54 4.58 -12.71
N GLY A 110 13.71 4.75 -12.10
CA GLY A 110 14.58 3.66 -11.61
C GLY A 110 14.05 2.86 -10.41
N ASN A 111 12.76 2.98 -10.06
CA ASN A 111 12.16 2.39 -8.86
C ASN A 111 11.76 0.89 -8.98
N CYS A 112 12.35 0.14 -9.91
CA CYS A 112 12.15 -1.31 -10.07
C CYS A 112 12.22 -2.10 -8.74
N TRP A 113 13.10 -1.66 -7.83
CA TRP A 113 13.25 -2.22 -6.49
C TRP A 113 11.99 -2.07 -5.61
N LEU A 114 11.24 -0.97 -5.74
CA LEU A 114 9.92 -0.81 -5.12
C LEU A 114 8.92 -1.79 -5.74
N TRP A 115 8.87 -1.91 -7.07
CA TRP A 115 7.94 -2.84 -7.74
C TRP A 115 8.19 -4.30 -7.37
N ALA A 116 9.45 -4.73 -7.29
CA ALA A 116 9.83 -6.07 -6.86
C ALA A 116 9.47 -6.31 -5.39
N SER A 117 9.83 -5.38 -4.50
CA SER A 117 9.58 -5.51 -3.05
C SER A 117 8.08 -5.43 -2.72
N SER A 118 7.33 -4.51 -3.32
CA SER A 118 5.87 -4.46 -3.21
C SER A 118 5.23 -5.75 -3.71
N GLY A 119 5.75 -6.38 -4.76
CA GLY A 119 5.27 -7.68 -5.24
C GLY A 119 5.46 -8.82 -4.23
N VAL A 120 6.55 -8.79 -3.45
CA VAL A 120 6.75 -9.73 -2.33
C VAL A 120 5.72 -9.45 -1.23
N ALA A 121 5.45 -8.19 -0.92
CA ALA A 121 4.46 -7.80 0.08
C ALA A 121 3.01 -8.11 -0.35
N GLU A 122 2.66 -7.91 -1.63
CA GLU A 122 1.37 -8.28 -2.23
C GLU A 122 1.10 -9.78 -2.13
N VAL A 123 2.10 -10.62 -2.44
CA VAL A 123 1.98 -12.08 -2.28
C VAL A 123 1.89 -12.47 -0.81
N ALA A 124 2.68 -11.88 0.08
CA ALA A 124 2.58 -12.14 1.52
C ALA A 124 1.19 -11.80 2.06
N LEU A 125 0.65 -10.63 1.70
CA LEU A 125 -0.68 -10.17 2.09
C LEU A 125 -1.80 -11.10 1.60
N ALA A 126 -1.73 -11.54 0.34
CA ALA A 126 -2.70 -12.45 -0.24
C ALA A 126 -2.61 -13.89 0.30
N VAL A 127 -1.46 -14.29 0.85
CA VAL A 127 -1.21 -15.60 1.47
C VAL A 127 -1.61 -15.62 2.95
N GLN A 128 -1.33 -14.54 3.68
CA GLN A 128 -1.56 -14.45 5.13
C GLN A 128 -2.97 -13.97 5.46
N GLU A 129 -3.38 -12.81 4.93
CA GLU A 129 -4.65 -12.16 5.26
C GLU A 129 -5.75 -12.43 4.21
N GLY A 130 -5.40 -13.03 3.07
CA GLY A 130 -6.31 -13.22 1.93
C GLY A 130 -6.67 -11.93 1.18
N ILE A 131 -6.13 -10.79 1.61
CA ILE A 131 -6.31 -9.48 0.99
C ILE A 131 -5.49 -9.42 -0.29
N ARG A 132 -6.13 -9.01 -1.38
CA ARG A 132 -5.60 -9.08 -2.75
C ARG A 132 -5.49 -7.71 -3.42
N ASP A 133 -5.57 -6.66 -2.60
CA ASP A 133 -5.45 -5.28 -3.03
C ASP A 133 -4.02 -5.01 -3.50
N ARG A 134 -3.90 -4.52 -4.74
CA ARG A 134 -2.65 -4.01 -5.29
C ARG A 134 -2.12 -2.88 -4.42
N LEU A 135 -0.82 -2.86 -4.13
CA LEU A 135 -0.19 -1.84 -3.31
C LEU A 135 0.24 -0.63 -4.14
N SER A 136 0.16 0.55 -3.53
CA SER A 136 0.61 1.81 -4.11
C SER A 136 2.13 1.83 -4.23
N ILE A 137 2.63 1.96 -5.45
CA ILE A 137 4.03 2.32 -5.70
C ILE A 137 4.22 3.84 -5.55
N GLN A 138 3.19 4.64 -5.86
CA GLN A 138 3.27 6.10 -5.80
C GLN A 138 3.45 6.61 -4.37
N TYR A 139 2.82 5.97 -3.37
CA TYR A 139 2.95 6.38 -1.96
C TYR A 139 4.41 6.36 -1.48
N PRO A 140 5.14 5.22 -1.47
CA PRO A 140 6.56 5.24 -1.11
C PRO A 140 7.40 6.11 -2.06
N ASN A 141 7.05 6.19 -3.37
CA ASN A 141 7.77 7.03 -4.31
C ASN A 141 7.72 8.54 -3.97
N SER A 142 6.59 9.02 -3.45
CA SER A 142 6.37 10.41 -3.06
C SER A 142 6.68 10.71 -1.59
N CYS A 143 6.70 9.70 -0.72
CA CYS A 143 6.80 9.86 0.74
C CYS A 143 8.15 9.41 1.33
N MET A 144 9.05 8.81 0.55
CA MET A 144 10.44 8.59 0.96
C MET A 144 11.21 9.92 1.00
N SER A 145 12.18 10.05 1.90
CA SER A 145 13.00 11.25 2.07
C SER A 145 14.05 11.48 0.96
N PHE A 146 14.07 10.60 -0.04
CA PHE A 146 14.92 10.63 -1.23
C PHE A 146 14.09 10.17 -2.42
N CYS A 147 14.46 10.59 -3.64
CA CYS A 147 13.78 10.21 -4.88
C CYS A 147 14.02 8.72 -5.24
N PRO A 148 13.01 7.84 -5.20
CA PRO A 148 13.23 6.40 -5.46
C PRO A 148 13.49 6.05 -6.93
N CYS A 149 13.25 7.00 -7.85
CA CYS A 149 13.66 6.89 -9.25
C CYS A 149 15.18 6.93 -9.45
N GLY A 150 15.95 7.41 -8.45
CA GLY A 150 17.41 7.33 -8.44
C GLY A 150 17.98 5.92 -8.20
N GLY A 151 17.13 4.90 -8.07
CA GLY A 151 17.51 3.55 -7.72
C GLY A 151 17.40 3.25 -6.22
N GLY A 152 17.63 2.00 -5.85
CA GLY A 152 17.50 1.53 -4.47
C GLY A 152 17.43 0.01 -4.36
N ASN A 153 17.15 -0.49 -3.16
CA ASN A 153 17.21 -1.91 -2.82
C ASN A 153 16.16 -2.35 -1.77
N ILE A 154 16.04 -3.67 -1.56
CA ILE A 154 15.07 -4.25 -0.62
C ILE A 154 15.26 -3.80 0.84
N ASN A 155 16.49 -3.47 1.30
CA ASN A 155 16.69 -2.96 2.67
C ASN A 155 15.98 -1.62 2.86
N GLN A 156 16.07 -0.72 1.87
CA GLN A 156 15.38 0.57 1.93
C GLN A 156 13.86 0.40 1.96
N PHE A 157 13.32 -0.64 1.31
CA PHE A 157 11.90 -0.97 1.38
C PHE A 157 11.51 -1.49 2.78
N VAL A 158 12.27 -2.45 3.30
CA VAL A 158 12.08 -3.02 4.65
C VAL A 158 12.18 -1.94 5.73
N ASP A 159 13.23 -1.11 5.70
CA ASP A 159 13.43 -0.05 6.69
C ASP A 159 12.36 1.05 6.58
N TYR A 160 11.91 1.39 5.37
CA TYR A 160 10.80 2.33 5.18
C TYR A 160 9.49 1.78 5.73
N PHE A 161 9.10 0.55 5.41
CA PHE A 161 7.82 -0.01 5.87
C PHE A 161 7.84 -0.47 7.33
N ARG A 162 9.01 -0.79 7.90
CA ARG A 162 9.19 -0.91 9.36
C ARG A 162 9.03 0.44 10.06
N PHE A 163 9.41 1.54 9.38
CA PHE A 163 9.25 2.89 9.91
C PHE A 163 7.81 3.41 9.78
N THR A 164 7.15 3.25 8.62
CA THR A 164 5.77 3.74 8.42
C THR A 164 4.74 2.85 9.10
N ALA A 165 5.01 1.55 9.27
CA ALA A 165 4.11 0.55 9.85
C ALA A 165 2.75 0.41 9.12
N PHE A 166 2.66 0.81 7.85
CA PHE A 166 1.51 0.52 7.00
C PHE A 166 1.83 0.58 5.50
N LEU A 167 1.06 -0.17 4.72
CA LEU A 167 1.01 -0.15 3.25
C LEU A 167 -0.27 0.57 2.79
N VAL A 168 -0.20 1.24 1.64
CA VAL A 168 -1.32 1.99 1.05
C VAL A 168 -1.84 1.24 -0.19
N PRO A 169 -3.13 0.88 -0.28
CA PRO A 169 -3.74 0.33 -1.49
C PRO A 169 -3.66 1.29 -2.68
N TRP A 170 -3.44 0.73 -3.86
CA TRP A 170 -3.39 1.44 -5.15
C TRP A 170 -4.69 2.19 -5.48
N ALA A 171 -5.83 1.67 -5.02
CA ALA A 171 -7.16 2.23 -5.26
C ALA A 171 -7.42 3.54 -4.50
N ASN A 172 -6.56 3.90 -3.54
CA ASN A 172 -6.72 5.14 -2.79
C ASN A 172 -6.51 6.38 -3.67
N LYS A 173 -7.06 7.52 -3.23
CA LYS A 173 -6.96 8.81 -3.92
C LYS A 173 -5.49 9.14 -4.21
N ASN A 174 -5.15 9.37 -5.48
CA ASN A 174 -3.80 9.69 -5.98
C ASN A 174 -2.73 8.61 -5.69
N ALA A 175 -3.10 7.41 -5.25
CA ALA A 175 -2.17 6.33 -4.92
C ALA A 175 -1.78 5.44 -6.11
N PHE A 176 -2.41 5.64 -7.27
CA PHE A 176 -2.00 5.00 -8.52
C PHE A 176 -0.68 5.60 -9.05
N TRP A 177 0.10 4.80 -9.77
CA TRP A 177 1.40 5.23 -10.33
C TRP A 177 1.25 6.37 -11.35
N GLN A 178 2.03 7.44 -11.15
CA GLN A 178 2.01 8.67 -11.93
C GLN A 178 3.41 9.12 -12.39
N ASN A 179 4.47 8.89 -11.61
CA ASN A 179 5.84 9.31 -11.96
C ASN A 179 6.58 8.39 -12.96
N GLY A 180 5.89 7.97 -14.03
CA GLY A 180 6.48 7.20 -15.12
C GLY A 180 7.53 7.95 -15.94
N ASP A 181 7.69 9.26 -15.72
CA ASP A 181 8.74 10.11 -16.29
C ASP A 181 10.10 10.02 -15.57
N GLY A 182 10.13 9.52 -14.33
CA GLY A 182 11.32 9.43 -13.51
C GLY A 182 11.72 10.72 -12.77
N LEU A 183 10.93 11.79 -12.84
CA LEU A 183 11.31 13.12 -12.31
C LEU A 183 11.09 13.30 -10.80
N CYS A 184 10.39 12.38 -10.13
CA CYS A 184 10.05 12.44 -8.70
C CYS A 184 9.28 13.72 -8.28
N ASP A 185 8.62 14.39 -9.21
CA ASP A 185 7.91 15.67 -9.07
C ASP A 185 6.38 15.52 -9.08
N GLY A 186 5.88 14.29 -8.95
CA GLY A 186 4.46 13.96 -9.06
C GLY A 186 3.67 14.32 -7.79
N PRO A 187 2.56 13.61 -7.49
CA PRO A 187 1.71 13.97 -6.36
C PRO A 187 2.54 14.02 -5.07
N SER A 188 2.50 15.15 -4.36
CA SER A 188 3.17 15.29 -3.07
C SER A 188 2.60 14.28 -2.07
N CYS A 189 3.41 13.82 -1.11
CA CYS A 189 3.00 12.81 -0.13
C CYS A 189 1.63 13.12 0.52
N ASP A 190 1.43 14.36 0.97
CA ASP A 190 0.18 14.83 1.61
C ASP A 190 -1.05 14.80 0.69
N SER A 191 -0.85 14.75 -0.63
CA SER A 191 -1.93 14.67 -1.62
C SER A 191 -2.41 13.23 -1.87
N ILE A 192 -1.68 12.22 -1.38
CA ILE A 192 -2.01 10.80 -1.53
C ILE A 192 -2.84 10.35 -0.32
N GLY A 193 -4.00 9.77 -0.60
CA GLY A 193 -4.87 9.22 0.43
C GLY A 193 -4.23 7.97 1.06
N ALA A 194 -3.75 8.08 2.29
CA ALA A 194 -3.25 6.91 3.01
C ALA A 194 -4.38 5.94 3.43
N TRP A 195 -5.62 6.41 3.62
CA TRP A 195 -6.73 5.58 4.11
C TRP A 195 -7.68 5.10 2.99
N PRO A 196 -8.16 3.83 3.03
CA PRO A 196 -7.79 2.76 3.97
C PRO A 196 -6.32 2.34 3.82
N PHE A 197 -5.67 1.93 4.91
CA PHE A 197 -4.31 1.37 4.89
C PHE A 197 -4.31 -0.06 5.45
N ILE A 198 -3.25 -0.81 5.12
CA ILE A 198 -2.97 -2.14 5.64
C ILE A 198 -1.84 -1.99 6.68
N PRO A 199 -2.10 -2.16 7.98
CA PRO A 199 -1.07 -2.00 9.00
C PRO A 199 -0.05 -3.15 8.98
N VAL A 200 1.18 -2.83 9.36
CA VAL A 200 2.33 -3.74 9.38
C VAL A 200 2.93 -3.70 10.79
N GLU A 201 2.78 -4.79 11.55
CA GLU A 201 3.32 -4.94 12.90
C GLU A 201 4.84 -5.02 12.86
N ASP A 202 5.38 -5.84 11.95
CA ASP A 202 6.82 -5.94 11.68
C ASP A 202 7.07 -6.33 10.21
N ILE A 203 8.24 -5.94 9.72
CA ILE A 203 8.77 -6.37 8.44
C ILE A 203 10.27 -6.59 8.55
N SER A 204 10.74 -7.73 8.05
CA SER A 204 12.16 -8.08 7.99
C SER A 204 12.51 -8.70 6.64
N GLY A 205 13.71 -8.41 6.14
CA GLY A 205 14.26 -9.03 4.94
C GLY A 205 15.26 -10.12 5.30
N SER A 206 15.37 -11.14 4.46
CA SER A 206 16.44 -12.14 4.54
C SER A 206 16.97 -12.50 3.15
N ARG A 207 18.29 -12.65 3.01
CA ARG A 207 18.94 -13.10 1.77
C ARG A 207 18.98 -14.62 1.70
N ILE A 208 18.75 -15.19 0.53
CA ILE A 208 18.69 -16.63 0.28
C ILE A 208 20.09 -17.10 -0.12
N SER A 209 20.58 -18.17 0.50
CA SER A 209 21.91 -18.71 0.22
C SER A 209 21.98 -19.27 -1.21
N ILE A 210 22.63 -18.50 -2.09
CA ILE A 210 22.93 -18.90 -3.46
C ILE A 210 24.45 -18.89 -3.75
N PHE A 211 25.23 -18.03 -3.11
CA PHE A 211 26.68 -17.97 -3.37
C PHE A 211 27.47 -18.94 -2.47
N ASN A 212 28.58 -19.47 -2.98
CA ASN A 212 29.45 -20.46 -2.32
C ASN A 212 28.75 -21.77 -1.88
N VAL A 213 27.67 -22.17 -2.56
CA VAL A 213 27.01 -23.48 -2.44
C VAL A 213 26.97 -24.20 -3.79
N THR A 214 26.58 -25.47 -3.82
CA THR A 214 26.34 -26.19 -5.08
C THR A 214 25.12 -25.63 -5.83
N GLN A 215 25.04 -25.89 -7.15
CA GLN A 215 23.92 -25.45 -7.97
C GLN A 215 22.60 -26.08 -7.50
N GLU A 216 22.68 -27.35 -7.07
CA GLU A 216 21.57 -28.15 -6.55
C GLU A 216 21.05 -27.56 -5.22
N GLU A 217 21.96 -27.21 -4.30
CA GLU A 217 21.62 -26.54 -3.04
C GLU A 217 20.98 -25.15 -3.28
N ALA A 218 21.56 -24.33 -4.15
CA ALA A 218 21.01 -23.00 -4.43
C ALA A 218 19.62 -23.03 -5.07
N ILE A 219 19.40 -23.89 -6.07
CA ILE A 219 18.08 -24.09 -6.68
C ILE A 219 17.08 -24.54 -5.60
N ALA A 220 17.50 -25.45 -4.73
CA ALA A 220 16.63 -25.98 -3.69
C ALA A 220 16.33 -24.97 -2.57
N ASN A 221 17.29 -24.11 -2.19
CA ASN A 221 17.08 -23.00 -1.25
C ASN A 221 16.04 -21.99 -1.77
N VAL A 222 16.08 -21.66 -3.07
CA VAL A 222 15.08 -20.78 -3.70
C VAL A 222 13.71 -21.47 -3.79
N LYS A 223 13.65 -22.76 -4.17
CA LYS A 223 12.39 -23.52 -4.19
C LYS A 223 11.75 -23.66 -2.81
N ASP A 224 12.53 -23.87 -1.74
CA ASP A 224 12.00 -24.01 -0.38
C ASP A 224 11.26 -22.73 0.06
N VAL A 225 11.81 -21.55 -0.22
CA VAL A 225 11.13 -20.26 0.08
C VAL A 225 9.83 -20.10 -0.72
N LEU A 226 9.83 -20.45 -2.01
CA LEU A 226 8.62 -20.43 -2.84
C LEU A 226 7.56 -21.40 -2.31
N LEU A 227 7.96 -22.59 -1.83
CA LEU A 227 7.07 -23.59 -1.21
C LEU A 227 6.51 -23.15 0.14
N GLN A 228 7.21 -22.29 0.89
CA GLN A 228 6.66 -21.54 2.04
C GLN A 228 5.62 -20.49 1.63
N LYS A 229 5.21 -20.44 0.35
CA LYS A 229 4.32 -19.44 -0.28
C LYS A 229 4.85 -18.01 -0.23
N LYS A 230 6.17 -17.82 -0.18
CA LYS A 230 6.81 -16.50 -0.18
C LYS A 230 7.38 -16.22 -1.56
N ALA A 231 6.95 -15.12 -2.17
CA ALA A 231 7.60 -14.62 -3.38
C ALA A 231 8.95 -13.98 -3.03
N ILE A 232 9.82 -13.87 -4.03
CA ILE A 232 11.23 -13.54 -3.83
C ILE A 232 11.59 -12.31 -4.65
N TYR A 233 12.18 -11.31 -4.01
CA TYR A 233 12.89 -10.23 -4.68
C TYR A 233 14.13 -10.79 -5.38
N PHE A 234 14.27 -10.52 -6.67
CA PHE A 234 15.46 -10.88 -7.45
C PHE A 234 16.10 -9.62 -8.03
N GLY A 235 17.24 -9.22 -7.45
CA GLY A 235 18.07 -8.11 -7.95
C GLY A 235 19.21 -8.62 -8.81
N PHE A 236 19.55 -7.89 -9.87
CA PHE A 236 20.68 -8.22 -10.74
C PHE A 236 21.42 -6.98 -11.29
N HIS A 237 22.75 -7.07 -11.35
CA HIS A 237 23.65 -6.01 -11.79
C HIS A 237 24.49 -6.47 -12.99
N LEU A 238 24.11 -6.10 -14.20
CA LEU A 238 24.71 -6.66 -15.41
C LEU A 238 25.58 -5.60 -16.10
N PRO A 239 26.69 -5.98 -16.76
CA PRO A 239 27.40 -5.07 -17.65
C PRO A 239 26.45 -4.47 -18.68
N VAL A 240 26.65 -3.20 -19.07
CA VAL A 240 25.76 -2.50 -20.00
C VAL A 240 25.44 -3.33 -21.26
N SER A 241 26.43 -4.05 -21.81
CA SER A 241 26.21 -4.99 -22.94
C SER A 241 25.15 -6.06 -22.65
N LYS A 242 25.19 -6.68 -21.47
CA LYS A 242 24.27 -7.75 -21.06
C LYS A 242 22.91 -7.22 -20.62
N MET A 243 22.87 -5.99 -20.09
CA MET A 243 21.61 -5.28 -19.88
C MET A 243 20.93 -4.93 -21.22
N ASN A 244 21.70 -4.56 -22.25
CA ASN A 244 21.16 -4.33 -23.59
C ASN A 244 20.67 -5.63 -24.26
N GLU A 245 21.37 -6.76 -24.06
CA GLU A 245 20.84 -8.09 -24.41
C GLU A 245 19.48 -8.33 -23.72
N PHE A 246 19.35 -8.01 -22.42
CA PHE A 246 18.10 -8.18 -21.67
C PHE A 246 16.97 -7.25 -22.16
N ARG A 247 17.25 -5.98 -22.48
CA ARG A 247 16.27 -5.06 -23.10
C ARG A 247 15.79 -5.57 -24.46
N THR A 248 16.71 -6.10 -25.27
CA THR A 248 16.39 -6.69 -26.59
C THR A 248 15.51 -7.93 -26.44
N PHE A 249 15.87 -8.83 -25.51
CA PHE A 249 15.05 -9.99 -25.14
C PHE A 249 13.65 -9.59 -24.64
N TRP A 250 13.54 -8.51 -23.85
CA TRP A 250 12.24 -8.04 -23.37
C TRP A 250 11.30 -7.62 -24.50
N GLY A 251 11.81 -6.86 -25.47
CA GLY A 251 11.02 -6.35 -26.60
C GLY A 251 10.71 -7.39 -27.68
N ASN A 252 11.59 -8.38 -27.90
CA ASN A 252 11.55 -9.23 -29.09
C ASN A 252 11.22 -10.71 -28.85
N SER A 253 11.19 -11.17 -27.59
CA SER A 253 10.90 -12.58 -27.26
C SER A 253 9.50 -12.77 -26.67
N ASP A 254 8.88 -13.92 -26.98
CA ASP A 254 7.55 -14.31 -26.52
C ASP A 254 7.63 -15.19 -25.26
N GLU A 255 6.96 -14.77 -24.17
CA GLU A 255 6.97 -15.44 -22.87
C GLU A 255 6.38 -16.87 -22.87
N ALA A 256 5.53 -17.20 -23.86
CA ALA A 256 4.95 -18.53 -24.04
C ALA A 256 5.89 -19.53 -24.74
N THR A 257 6.98 -19.05 -25.34
CA THR A 257 7.90 -19.85 -26.16
C THR A 257 9.24 -20.12 -25.46
N PRO A 258 10.06 -21.11 -25.92
CA PRO A 258 11.40 -21.34 -25.39
C PRO A 258 12.34 -20.13 -25.54
N THR A 259 12.13 -19.23 -26.51
CA THR A 259 12.92 -18.00 -26.64
C THR A 259 12.56 -16.93 -25.60
N GLY A 260 11.48 -17.15 -24.85
CA GLY A 260 11.08 -16.40 -23.66
C GLY A 260 11.86 -16.76 -22.39
N ILE A 261 12.87 -17.62 -22.48
CA ILE A 261 13.76 -18.03 -21.38
C ILE A 261 15.10 -17.29 -21.49
N MET A 262 15.36 -16.36 -20.57
CA MET A 262 16.60 -15.58 -20.52
C MET A 262 17.71 -16.33 -19.80
N ASN A 263 18.93 -16.24 -20.35
CA ASN A 263 20.16 -16.61 -19.66
C ASN A 263 20.91 -15.33 -19.26
N LEU A 264 20.92 -14.98 -17.96
CA LEU A 264 21.67 -13.82 -17.46
C LEU A 264 23.14 -14.14 -17.17
N ASN A 265 23.59 -15.41 -17.29
CA ASN A 265 24.98 -15.79 -17.01
C ASN A 265 25.98 -14.91 -17.75
N LYS A 266 26.87 -14.27 -16.98
CA LYS A 266 28.07 -13.59 -17.49
C LYS A 266 29.11 -13.49 -16.37
N HIS A 267 30.29 -14.05 -16.61
CA HIS A 267 31.50 -13.69 -15.87
C HIS A 267 32.07 -12.39 -16.46
N VAL A 268 32.56 -11.50 -15.61
CA VAL A 268 33.04 -10.18 -16.02
C VAL A 268 34.30 -9.82 -15.25
N SER A 269 35.36 -9.44 -15.95
CA SER A 269 36.64 -9.05 -15.34
C SER A 269 37.06 -7.64 -15.76
N LYS A 270 37.42 -6.83 -14.75
CA LYS A 270 37.99 -5.47 -14.82
C LYS A 270 36.99 -4.36 -15.18
N ASP A 271 37.21 -3.20 -14.58
CA ASP A 271 36.59 -1.87 -14.82
C ASP A 271 35.16 -1.92 -15.38
N ILE A 272 34.23 -2.27 -14.49
CA ILE A 272 32.87 -2.62 -14.87
C ILE A 272 31.96 -1.41 -14.76
N VAL A 273 31.40 -1.06 -15.91
CA VAL A 273 30.22 -0.19 -16.03
C VAL A 273 29.01 -1.11 -16.13
N ALA A 274 28.17 -1.12 -15.09
CA ALA A 274 27.00 -1.98 -14.99
C ALA A 274 25.69 -1.19 -14.96
N ALA A 275 24.57 -1.89 -15.08
CA ALA A 275 23.24 -1.38 -14.80
C ALA A 275 22.51 -2.35 -13.87
N GLY A 276 21.86 -1.82 -12.84
CA GLY A 276 21.01 -2.58 -11.92
C GLY A 276 19.58 -2.72 -12.42
N HIS A 277 18.92 -3.83 -12.08
CA HIS A 277 17.47 -4.01 -12.19
C HIS A 277 16.97 -4.97 -11.12
N ALA A 278 15.69 -4.89 -10.77
CA ALA A 278 15.04 -5.76 -9.79
C ALA A 278 13.67 -6.23 -10.29
N VAL A 279 13.37 -7.52 -10.07
CA VAL A 279 12.13 -8.18 -10.50
C VAL A 279 11.63 -9.13 -9.41
N LEU A 280 10.40 -9.63 -9.57
CA LEU A 280 9.77 -10.54 -8.62
C LEU A 280 9.82 -11.99 -9.13
N CYS A 281 10.52 -12.87 -8.44
CA CYS A 281 10.44 -14.32 -8.66
C CYS A 281 9.22 -14.88 -7.91
N VAL A 282 8.30 -15.52 -8.65
CA VAL A 282 7.04 -16.07 -8.10
C VAL A 282 6.95 -17.59 -8.21
N GLY A 283 7.90 -18.28 -8.84
CA GLY A 283 7.73 -19.70 -9.13
C GLY A 283 8.79 -20.28 -10.03
N TRP A 284 8.53 -21.50 -10.50
CA TRP A 284 9.37 -22.21 -11.46
C TRP A 284 8.58 -23.08 -12.43
N ASP A 285 9.26 -23.45 -13.50
CA ASP A 285 8.78 -24.34 -14.56
C ASP A 285 9.92 -25.24 -15.05
N GLU A 286 9.76 -26.55 -14.84
CA GLU A 286 10.62 -27.65 -15.26
C GLU A 286 9.79 -28.68 -16.06
N THR A 287 8.71 -28.22 -16.71
CA THR A 287 7.94 -29.06 -17.62
C THR A 287 8.76 -29.44 -18.86
N ASP A 288 9.63 -28.53 -19.32
CA ASP A 288 10.76 -28.79 -20.20
C ASP A 288 12.02 -29.10 -19.36
N PRO A 289 12.55 -30.35 -19.37
CA PRO A 289 13.71 -30.73 -18.58
C PRO A 289 15.04 -30.16 -19.12
N ASP A 290 15.09 -29.75 -20.39
CA ASP A 290 16.30 -29.17 -21.00
C ASP A 290 16.42 -27.66 -20.70
N ASN A 291 15.31 -27.01 -20.34
CA ASN A 291 15.22 -25.58 -20.05
C ASN A 291 14.51 -25.25 -18.72
N PRO A 292 14.98 -25.79 -17.57
CA PRO A 292 14.42 -25.48 -16.26
C PRO A 292 14.55 -23.98 -15.96
N ALA A 293 13.45 -23.34 -15.58
CA ALA A 293 13.39 -21.88 -15.44
C ALA A 293 12.62 -21.38 -14.21
N TRP A 294 13.05 -20.23 -13.68
CA TRP A 294 12.31 -19.40 -12.74
C TRP A 294 11.26 -18.54 -13.46
N ILE A 295 10.13 -18.29 -12.81
CA ILE A 295 9.06 -17.42 -13.30
C ILE A 295 9.24 -16.03 -12.69
N MET A 296 9.55 -15.03 -13.53
CA MET A 296 9.90 -13.67 -13.12
C MET A 296 8.86 -12.66 -13.62
N VAL A 297 8.28 -11.87 -12.71
CA VAL A 297 7.36 -10.76 -13.03
C VAL A 297 8.16 -9.45 -13.08
N ASN A 298 8.15 -8.79 -14.24
CA ASN A 298 8.88 -7.55 -14.45
C ASN A 298 8.03 -6.31 -14.09
N SER A 299 8.56 -5.11 -14.31
CA SER A 299 7.88 -3.81 -14.10
C SER A 299 7.97 -2.90 -15.32
N TRP A 300 8.00 -3.45 -16.53
CA TRP A 300 8.14 -2.71 -17.81
C TRP A 300 6.87 -2.75 -18.68
N GLY A 301 5.71 -3.05 -18.09
CA GLY A 301 4.44 -3.18 -18.82
C GLY A 301 4.32 -4.45 -19.66
N ALA A 302 3.11 -4.74 -20.14
CA ALA A 302 2.86 -5.78 -21.14
C ALA A 302 3.21 -5.31 -22.56
N ASN A 303 3.60 -6.25 -23.42
CA ASN A 303 3.78 -6.03 -24.85
C ASN A 303 3.23 -7.24 -25.64
N GLY A 304 3.32 -7.19 -26.98
CA GLY A 304 2.73 -8.24 -27.85
C GLY A 304 3.25 -9.66 -27.61
N GLY A 305 4.51 -9.82 -27.15
CA GLY A 305 5.08 -11.11 -26.75
C GLY A 305 5.02 -11.37 -25.24
N ARG A 306 4.50 -10.42 -24.45
CA ARG A 306 4.47 -10.50 -22.98
C ARG A 306 3.13 -10.04 -22.40
N PRO A 307 2.01 -10.72 -22.73
CA PRO A 307 0.68 -10.34 -22.26
C PRO A 307 0.56 -10.38 -20.73
N ASN A 308 1.28 -11.27 -20.03
CA ASN A 308 1.29 -11.32 -18.57
C ASN A 308 2.40 -10.46 -17.94
N GLY A 309 3.27 -9.82 -18.74
CA GLY A 309 4.38 -9.01 -18.22
C GLY A 309 5.43 -9.84 -17.47
N ILE A 310 5.63 -11.10 -17.87
CA ILE A 310 6.60 -12.01 -17.25
C ILE A 310 7.75 -12.35 -18.20
N PHE A 311 8.78 -12.97 -17.64
CA PHE A 311 9.77 -13.72 -18.39
C PHE A 311 10.19 -14.96 -17.62
N ARG A 312 10.71 -15.96 -18.33
CA ARG A 312 11.37 -17.12 -17.71
C ARG A 312 12.87 -16.84 -17.62
N MET A 313 13.54 -17.26 -16.56
CA MET A 313 15.01 -17.16 -16.41
C MET A 313 15.59 -18.55 -16.13
N ARG A 314 16.62 -19.00 -16.86
CA ARG A 314 17.22 -20.33 -16.64
C ARG A 314 17.66 -20.50 -15.18
N MET A 315 17.44 -21.68 -14.60
CA MET A 315 17.82 -21.95 -13.21
C MET A 315 19.34 -21.96 -12.98
N ASP A 316 20.12 -22.41 -13.97
CA ASP A 316 21.59 -22.46 -13.93
C ASP A 316 22.28 -21.08 -14.01
N THR A 317 21.49 -19.99 -13.98
CA THR A 317 21.95 -18.60 -14.06
C THR A 317 22.47 -18.04 -12.73
N SER A 318 21.93 -18.52 -11.60
CA SER A 318 22.18 -17.92 -10.28
C SER A 318 23.61 -18.13 -9.75
N MET A 319 24.33 -19.15 -10.22
CA MET A 319 25.62 -19.60 -9.65
C MET A 319 26.88 -19.04 -10.33
N LYS A 320 26.80 -18.75 -11.63
CA LYS A 320 27.97 -18.49 -12.48
C LYS A 320 28.06 -17.03 -12.92
N SER A 321 27.17 -16.18 -12.41
CA SER A 321 27.19 -14.75 -12.69
C SER A 321 28.02 -14.07 -11.60
N THR A 322 29.26 -13.70 -11.93
CA THR A 322 30.20 -13.03 -11.00
C THR A 322 30.96 -11.91 -11.69
N PHE A 323 31.40 -10.95 -10.88
CA PHE A 323 32.25 -9.84 -11.32
C PHE A 323 33.57 -9.78 -10.54
N GLN A 324 34.62 -9.29 -11.18
CA GLN A 324 35.91 -8.98 -10.55
C GLN A 324 36.32 -7.55 -10.95
N LEU A 325 36.67 -6.73 -9.97
CA LEU A 325 37.15 -5.36 -10.14
C LEU A 325 38.61 -5.34 -10.59
N ALA A 326 39.07 -4.20 -11.15
CA ALA A 326 40.48 -4.05 -11.51
C ALA A 326 41.41 -3.90 -10.29
N THR A 327 40.86 -3.49 -9.14
CA THR A 327 41.56 -3.37 -7.84
C THR A 327 41.65 -4.68 -7.07
N ASP A 328 40.93 -5.72 -7.50
CA ASP A 328 40.88 -7.00 -6.81
C ASP A 328 42.17 -7.80 -6.98
N THR A 329 42.45 -8.66 -6.00
CA THR A 329 43.39 -9.76 -6.20
C THR A 329 42.80 -10.73 -7.24
N PRO A 330 43.56 -11.21 -8.24
CA PRO A 330 43.07 -12.18 -9.22
C PRO A 330 42.46 -13.40 -8.53
N GLY A 331 41.19 -13.70 -8.83
CA GLY A 331 40.42 -14.76 -8.17
C GLY A 331 39.42 -14.30 -7.09
N THR A 332 39.46 -13.05 -6.62
CA THR A 332 38.34 -12.47 -5.85
C THR A 332 37.15 -12.23 -6.77
N TRP A 333 35.99 -12.80 -6.42
CA TRP A 333 34.77 -12.70 -7.22
C TRP A 333 33.59 -12.23 -6.36
N HIS A 334 32.84 -11.30 -6.94
CA HIS A 334 31.70 -10.62 -6.34
C HIS A 334 30.39 -11.04 -7.00
N GLN A 335 29.29 -10.96 -6.25
CA GLN A 335 27.96 -11.42 -6.66
C GLN A 335 27.26 -10.35 -7.50
N VAL A 336 26.86 -10.66 -8.75
CA VAL A 336 25.96 -9.77 -9.52
C VAL A 336 24.48 -10.04 -9.31
N LEU A 337 24.10 -11.18 -8.75
CA LEU A 337 22.71 -11.63 -8.58
C LEU A 337 22.37 -11.82 -7.10
N GLY A 338 21.17 -11.42 -6.67
CA GLY A 338 20.72 -11.56 -5.29
C GLY A 338 19.25 -11.99 -5.20
N PHE A 339 18.98 -13.12 -4.53
CA PHE A 339 17.64 -13.57 -4.16
C PHE A 339 17.38 -13.24 -2.69
N ALA A 340 16.33 -12.50 -2.39
CA ALA A 340 15.92 -12.15 -1.03
C ALA A 340 14.40 -12.25 -0.85
N THR A 341 13.94 -12.57 0.35
CA THR A 341 12.51 -12.60 0.70
C THR A 341 12.25 -11.71 1.90
N MET A 342 10.98 -11.39 2.14
CA MET A 342 10.56 -10.71 3.36
C MET A 342 9.66 -11.59 4.21
N ASP A 343 9.86 -11.52 5.52
CA ASP A 343 8.93 -11.99 6.52
C ASP A 343 8.22 -10.73 7.04
N ILE A 344 6.93 -10.61 6.69
CA ILE A 344 6.05 -9.49 7.06
C ILE A 344 5.01 -10.04 8.00
N ASN A 345 4.87 -9.43 9.17
CA ASN A 345 3.74 -9.61 10.06
C ASN A 345 2.80 -8.43 9.82
N PHE A 346 1.64 -8.69 9.25
CA PHE A 346 0.59 -7.69 9.22
C PHE A 346 0.02 -7.54 10.62
N ASP A 347 -0.12 -6.30 11.08
CA ASP A 347 -0.90 -6.01 12.28
C ASP A 347 -2.31 -6.51 11.94
N LYS A 348 -2.77 -7.55 12.62
CA LYS A 348 -3.90 -8.35 12.13
C LYS A 348 -5.09 -7.48 11.73
N VAL A 349 -5.45 -7.49 10.44
CA VAL A 349 -6.75 -7.00 9.97
C VAL A 349 -7.77 -8.13 10.22
N GLU A 350 -7.83 -8.58 11.48
CA GLU A 350 -8.00 -9.99 11.89
C GLU A 350 -8.70 -10.89 10.86
N GLY A 351 -7.90 -11.51 9.97
CA GLY A 351 -8.34 -12.54 9.01
C GLY A 351 -8.79 -13.84 9.70
N GLY A 352 -9.86 -13.75 10.49
CA GLY A 352 -10.32 -14.76 11.45
C GLY A 352 -10.93 -14.18 12.73
N GLY A 353 -10.92 -12.85 12.90
CA GLY A 353 -11.57 -12.14 13.99
C GLY A 353 -13.02 -11.77 13.70
N ASN A 354 -13.70 -11.25 14.73
CA ASN A 354 -15.02 -10.64 14.56
C ASN A 354 -14.84 -9.14 14.31
N TYR A 355 -14.96 -8.71 13.06
CA TYR A 355 -15.04 -7.29 12.70
C TYR A 355 -16.29 -6.68 13.33
N ASP A 356 -16.10 -5.85 14.37
CA ASP A 356 -17.16 -5.03 14.96
C ASP A 356 -17.25 -3.70 14.18
N TYR A 357 -18.46 -3.31 13.77
CA TYR A 357 -18.78 -2.01 13.17
C TYR A 357 -19.95 -1.34 13.92
N TYR A 358 -20.07 -0.04 13.74
CA TYR A 358 -20.93 0.84 14.51
C TYR A 358 -21.69 1.79 13.59
N LEU A 359 -22.99 1.93 13.84
CA LEU A 359 -23.85 2.94 13.25
C LEU A 359 -24.40 3.78 14.42
N PRO A 360 -23.82 4.97 14.69
CA PRO A 360 -24.10 5.81 15.87
C PRO A 360 -25.56 6.16 16.13
N TYR A 361 -26.41 6.06 15.10
CA TYR A 361 -27.82 6.43 15.15
C TYR A 361 -28.69 5.40 14.40
N PHE A 362 -29.83 5.05 15.00
CA PHE A 362 -31.01 4.57 14.29
C PHE A 362 -32.26 5.21 14.90
N SER A 363 -33.29 5.38 14.08
CA SER A 363 -34.65 5.79 14.43
C SER A 363 -35.68 4.73 14.01
N ASP A 364 -36.75 4.60 14.80
CA ASP A 364 -37.89 3.71 14.57
C ASP A 364 -39.17 4.29 15.21
N GLY A 365 -40.33 3.89 14.70
CA GLY A 365 -41.65 4.28 15.22
C GLY A 365 -42.11 5.67 14.80
N GLN A 366 -43.44 5.86 14.74
CA GLN A 366 -44.12 7.08 14.24
C GLN A 366 -43.50 7.58 12.92
N ASP A 367 -43.73 6.81 11.86
CA ASP A 367 -43.27 7.07 10.47
C ASP A 367 -41.74 7.07 10.26
N ARG A 368 -40.96 6.73 11.29
CA ARG A 368 -39.50 6.57 11.20
C ARG A 368 -39.09 5.13 10.97
N TRP A 369 -38.00 4.96 10.24
CA TRP A 369 -37.34 3.68 9.99
C TRP A 369 -35.85 3.88 9.77
N SER A 370 -35.08 2.80 9.96
CA SER A 370 -33.66 2.74 9.62
C SER A 370 -33.38 1.47 8.81
N GLY A 371 -32.70 1.63 7.68
CA GLY A 371 -32.35 0.55 6.76
C GLY A 371 -30.84 0.40 6.66
N VAL A 372 -30.33 -0.79 6.96
CA VAL A 372 -28.90 -1.11 6.92
C VAL A 372 -28.60 -1.86 5.63
N ALA A 373 -27.57 -1.43 4.90
CA ALA A 373 -27.07 -2.05 3.68
C ALA A 373 -25.61 -2.47 3.86
N LEU A 374 -25.30 -3.75 3.60
CA LEU A 374 -24.00 -4.37 3.84
C LEU A 374 -23.51 -5.10 2.60
N ARG A 375 -22.21 -4.99 2.31
CA ARG A 375 -21.48 -5.72 1.27
C ARG A 375 -20.32 -6.46 1.91
N ASN A 376 -20.19 -7.75 1.60
CA ASN A 376 -19.01 -8.54 1.92
C ASN A 376 -17.87 -8.15 0.97
N MET A 377 -16.72 -7.76 1.53
CA MET A 377 -15.53 -7.38 0.78
C MET A 377 -14.59 -8.56 0.53
N SER A 378 -14.89 -9.73 1.08
CA SER A 378 -14.18 -10.96 0.76
C SER A 378 -14.60 -11.48 -0.62
N GLY A 379 -13.67 -11.50 -1.57
CA GLY A 379 -13.87 -12.07 -2.91
C GLY A 379 -13.81 -13.61 -2.98
N SER A 380 -13.65 -14.29 -1.83
CA SER A 380 -13.53 -15.76 -1.79
C SER A 380 -14.32 -16.44 -0.67
N SER A 381 -14.57 -15.76 0.45
CA SER A 381 -15.21 -16.35 1.63
C SER A 381 -16.55 -15.73 1.96
N GLN A 382 -17.45 -16.54 2.52
CA GLN A 382 -18.80 -16.12 2.91
C GLN A 382 -18.78 -15.43 4.28
N ALA A 383 -19.39 -14.24 4.38
CA ALA A 383 -19.55 -13.53 5.63
C ALA A 383 -20.76 -14.07 6.42
N SER A 384 -20.52 -14.48 7.66
CA SER A 384 -21.53 -14.63 8.71
C SER A 384 -21.61 -13.31 9.48
N VAL A 385 -22.75 -12.64 9.38
CA VAL A 385 -22.95 -11.29 9.91
C VAL A 385 -24.01 -11.30 11.01
N GLU A 386 -23.76 -10.61 12.12
CA GLU A 386 -24.74 -10.41 13.19
C GLU A 386 -24.99 -8.91 13.40
N VAL A 387 -26.23 -8.46 13.28
CA VAL A 387 -26.63 -7.07 13.52
C VAL A 387 -27.45 -6.98 14.81
N GLN A 388 -27.03 -6.13 15.72
CA GLN A 388 -27.65 -5.90 17.04
C GLN A 388 -28.08 -4.44 17.18
N THR A 389 -29.32 -4.16 17.58
CA THR A 389 -29.79 -2.79 17.86
C THR A 389 -29.86 -2.54 19.36
N PHE A 390 -29.39 -1.38 19.80
CA PHE A 390 -29.40 -0.95 21.21
C PHE A 390 -30.14 0.38 21.34
N LYS A 391 -31.20 0.43 22.16
CA LYS A 391 -31.92 1.68 22.44
C LYS A 391 -31.07 2.64 23.28
N SER A 392 -31.42 3.93 23.27
CA SER A 392 -30.73 5.00 24.00
C SER A 392 -30.34 4.67 25.46
N GLY A 393 -31.20 3.94 26.19
CA GLY A 393 -30.95 3.49 27.57
C GLY A 393 -30.07 2.24 27.74
N GLY A 394 -29.49 1.69 26.68
CA GLY A 394 -28.56 0.54 26.72
C GLY A 394 -29.17 -0.83 26.44
N THR A 395 -30.50 -0.93 26.31
CA THR A 395 -31.19 -2.20 26.10
C THR A 395 -31.03 -2.69 24.65
N MET A 396 -30.48 -3.89 24.45
CA MET A 396 -30.52 -4.59 23.15
C MET A 396 -31.96 -4.96 22.80
N THR A 397 -32.43 -4.64 21.59
CA THR A 397 -33.83 -4.85 21.17
C THR A 397 -34.02 -5.81 20.01
N GLN A 398 -33.02 -5.97 19.16
CA GLN A 398 -33.05 -6.90 18.04
C GLN A 398 -31.68 -7.55 17.86
N ARG A 399 -31.69 -8.78 17.35
CA ARG A 399 -30.53 -9.48 16.80
C ARG A 399 -30.95 -10.12 15.48
N ILE A 400 -30.24 -9.80 14.41
CA ILE A 400 -30.45 -10.35 13.06
C ILE A 400 -29.17 -11.06 12.65
N SER A 401 -29.26 -12.32 12.22
CA SER A 401 -28.16 -13.03 11.58
C SER A 401 -28.35 -13.02 10.06
N LYS A 402 -27.31 -12.63 9.32
CA LYS A 402 -27.28 -12.62 7.85
C LYS A 402 -26.10 -13.43 7.33
N THR A 403 -26.18 -13.82 6.06
CA THR A 403 -25.14 -14.59 5.38
C THR A 403 -24.92 -14.00 4.00
N LEU A 404 -23.77 -13.34 3.82
CA LEU A 404 -23.41 -12.70 2.55
C LEU A 404 -22.39 -13.58 1.83
N ARG A 405 -22.68 -13.97 0.59
CA ARG A 405 -21.72 -14.67 -0.28
C ARG A 405 -20.46 -13.83 -0.49
N ALA A 406 -19.38 -14.44 -0.98
CA ALA A 406 -18.23 -13.69 -1.50
C ALA A 406 -18.71 -12.63 -2.52
N ASP A 407 -18.21 -11.39 -2.40
CA ASP A 407 -18.66 -10.20 -3.14
C ASP A 407 -20.18 -9.90 -3.08
N GLY A 408 -20.91 -10.54 -2.17
CA GLY A 408 -22.35 -10.44 -2.00
C GLY A 408 -22.77 -9.25 -1.14
N GLN A 409 -24.06 -8.90 -1.22
CA GLN A 409 -24.63 -7.78 -0.46
C GLN A 409 -26.08 -8.05 -0.06
N GLU A 410 -26.55 -7.36 0.98
CA GLU A 410 -27.94 -7.40 1.44
C GLU A 410 -28.34 -6.05 2.06
N ALA A 411 -29.62 -5.70 1.97
CA ALA A 411 -30.20 -4.53 2.63
C ALA A 411 -31.51 -4.91 3.34
N PHE A 412 -31.72 -4.38 4.55
CA PHE A 412 -32.88 -4.70 5.39
C PHE A 412 -33.15 -3.61 6.43
N LEU A 413 -34.40 -3.54 6.91
CA LEU A 413 -34.77 -2.66 8.02
C LEU A 413 -34.32 -3.23 9.36
N VAL A 414 -33.86 -2.37 10.27
CA VAL A 414 -33.53 -2.71 11.66
C VAL A 414 -34.58 -2.20 12.62
N ASN A 415 -34.86 -2.98 13.66
CA ASN A 415 -35.83 -2.75 14.72
C ASN A 415 -37.13 -2.13 14.21
N THR A 416 -37.96 -2.91 13.50
CA THR A 416 -39.24 -2.43 12.96
C THR A 416 -40.35 -2.53 14.01
N SER A 417 -40.61 -1.48 14.77
CA SER A 417 -41.75 -1.46 15.71
C SER A 417 -42.82 -0.46 15.27
N GLN A 418 -44.02 -0.98 14.98
CA GLN A 418 -45.17 -0.13 14.69
C GLN A 418 -45.71 0.45 16.01
N GLY A 419 -45.21 1.62 16.38
CA GLY A 419 -45.55 2.25 17.66
C GLY A 419 -44.84 3.58 17.90
N VAL A 420 -44.52 3.83 19.16
CA VAL A 420 -43.95 5.08 19.69
C VAL A 420 -42.51 5.30 19.19
N PHE A 421 -42.16 6.55 18.91
CA PHE A 421 -40.80 6.96 18.54
C PHE A 421 -39.74 6.37 19.49
N SER A 422 -38.71 5.76 18.92
CA SER A 422 -37.53 5.29 19.63
C SER A 422 -36.27 5.57 18.80
N TYR A 423 -35.16 5.75 19.49
CA TYR A 423 -33.84 5.86 18.86
C TYR A 423 -32.78 5.06 19.63
N GLY A 424 -31.64 4.87 18.98
CA GLY A 424 -30.54 4.09 19.52
C GLY A 424 -29.33 4.06 18.58
N TRP A 425 -28.56 3.00 18.63
CA TRP A 425 -27.44 2.72 17.72
C TRP A 425 -27.41 1.25 17.30
N VAL A 426 -26.67 0.93 16.24
CA VAL A 426 -26.55 -0.44 15.72
C VAL A 426 -25.11 -0.91 15.79
N LYS A 427 -24.92 -2.14 16.28
CA LYS A 427 -23.66 -2.88 16.17
C LYS A 427 -23.79 -3.91 15.05
N VAL A 428 -22.81 -3.98 14.17
CA VAL A 428 -22.69 -5.05 13.16
C VAL A 428 -21.44 -5.84 13.48
N ARG A 429 -21.54 -7.16 13.57
CA ARG A 429 -20.40 -8.08 13.63
C ARG A 429 -20.30 -8.85 12.34
N SER A 430 -19.09 -9.17 11.92
CA SER A 430 -18.85 -10.05 10.77
C SER A 430 -17.59 -10.87 10.99
N ASN A 431 -17.52 -12.08 10.46
CA ASN A 431 -16.28 -12.85 10.38
C ASN A 431 -15.47 -12.57 9.09
N GLN A 432 -15.91 -11.60 8.27
CA GLN A 432 -15.29 -11.14 7.03
C GLN A 432 -15.43 -9.60 6.92
N PRO A 433 -14.49 -8.89 6.27
CA PRO A 433 -14.56 -7.44 6.16
C PRO A 433 -15.82 -6.99 5.39
N LEU A 434 -16.51 -6.00 5.92
CA LEU A 434 -17.69 -5.38 5.32
C LEU A 434 -17.43 -3.93 4.90
N LYS A 435 -18.12 -3.52 3.83
CA LYS A 435 -18.49 -2.12 3.61
C LYS A 435 -20.01 -1.99 3.69
N GLY A 436 -20.50 -0.79 3.99
CA GLY A 436 -21.93 -0.56 4.13
C GLY A 436 -22.27 0.84 4.59
N LEU A 437 -23.58 1.06 4.74
CA LEU A 437 -24.16 2.29 5.27
C LEU A 437 -25.50 1.98 5.94
N SER A 438 -26.01 2.92 6.73
CA SER A 438 -27.42 2.97 7.08
C SER A 438 -28.07 4.18 6.42
N PHE A 439 -29.25 3.98 5.85
CA PHE A 439 -30.22 5.06 5.70
C PHE A 439 -31.09 5.15 6.96
N TYR A 440 -31.56 6.34 7.30
CA TYR A 440 -32.56 6.56 8.34
C TYR A 440 -33.43 7.77 7.99
N THR A 441 -34.58 7.90 8.65
CA THR A 441 -35.47 9.07 8.55
C THR A 441 -36.00 9.50 9.91
N ASP A 442 -36.18 10.81 10.12
CA ASP A 442 -36.76 11.40 11.34
C ASP A 442 -38.19 11.92 11.15
N ASP A 443 -38.75 11.90 9.93
CA ASP A 443 -40.10 12.39 9.61
C ASP A 443 -40.85 11.59 8.53
N GLY A 444 -40.27 10.48 8.04
CA GLY A 444 -40.86 9.61 7.01
C GLY A 444 -40.74 10.15 5.58
N VAL A 445 -40.29 11.39 5.39
CA VAL A 445 -40.22 12.08 4.09
C VAL A 445 -38.77 12.29 3.65
N TYR A 446 -37.91 12.75 4.57
CA TYR A 446 -36.50 13.00 4.29
C TYR A 446 -35.61 11.89 4.85
N MET A 447 -34.52 11.60 4.14
CA MET A 447 -33.62 10.50 4.41
C MET A 447 -32.17 10.97 4.34
N ALA A 448 -31.33 10.47 5.25
CA ALA A 448 -29.88 10.65 5.20
C ALA A 448 -29.17 9.31 5.35
N ASP A 449 -27.96 9.24 4.81
CA ASP A 449 -27.03 8.14 4.97
C ASP A 449 -26.04 8.37 6.13
N MET A 450 -25.44 7.27 6.58
CA MET A 450 -24.36 7.24 7.56
C MET A 450 -23.48 6.02 7.25
N GLU A 451 -22.18 6.22 7.01
CA GLU A 451 -21.24 5.13 6.72
C GLU A 451 -21.14 4.13 7.89
N LEU A 452 -20.92 2.86 7.56
CA LEU A 452 -20.62 1.79 8.52
C LEU A 452 -19.22 2.00 9.14
N ILE A 453 -19.16 2.41 10.41
CA ILE A 453 -17.92 2.82 11.07
C ILE A 453 -17.17 1.60 11.66
N PRO A 454 -15.91 1.32 11.31
CA PRO A 454 -15.13 0.23 11.90
C PRO A 454 -14.85 0.43 13.41
N GLY A 455 -14.80 -0.66 14.18
CA GLY A 455 -14.50 -0.62 15.62
C GLY A 455 -13.09 -0.16 15.97
N GLU A 456 -12.15 -0.32 15.05
CA GLU A 456 -10.77 0.15 15.18
C GLU A 456 -10.69 1.68 15.30
N VAL A 457 -11.62 2.41 14.66
CA VAL A 457 -11.61 3.89 14.64
C VAL A 457 -12.34 4.55 15.82
N LEU A 458 -12.84 3.76 16.79
CA LEU A 458 -13.42 4.29 18.02
C LEU A 458 -12.36 5.06 18.84
N SER A 459 -12.59 6.35 19.10
CA SER A 459 -11.63 7.23 19.78
C SER A 459 -12.20 7.84 21.06
N LYS A 460 -11.31 8.32 21.94
CA LYS A 460 -11.67 9.21 23.07
C LYS A 460 -11.78 10.69 22.64
N THR A 461 -11.39 11.03 21.40
CA THR A 461 -11.49 12.40 20.86
C THR A 461 -11.92 12.38 19.39
N HIS A 462 -12.87 13.23 19.01
CA HIS A 462 -13.33 13.41 17.63
C HIS A 462 -13.47 14.89 17.26
N VAL A 463 -13.49 15.20 15.97
CA VAL A 463 -13.87 16.51 15.41
C VAL A 463 -14.99 16.35 14.39
N VAL A 464 -15.95 17.27 14.44
CA VAL A 464 -16.87 17.56 13.33
C VAL A 464 -16.40 18.89 12.74
N PRO A 465 -15.96 18.94 11.46
CA PRO A 465 -15.23 20.09 10.91
C PRO A 465 -16.08 21.34 10.73
N HIS A 466 -17.41 21.25 10.86
CA HIS A 466 -18.34 22.35 10.64
C HIS A 466 -19.45 22.37 11.70
N LEU A 467 -19.90 23.58 12.05
CA LEU A 467 -21.08 23.86 12.86
C LEU A 467 -22.00 24.85 12.11
N ALA A 468 -23.22 24.38 11.80
CA ALA A 468 -24.34 25.21 11.35
C ALA A 468 -25.33 25.36 12.51
N LEU A 469 -25.24 26.50 13.21
CA LEU A 469 -26.01 26.83 14.41
C LEU A 469 -26.41 28.32 14.34
N ASP A 470 -27.61 28.59 13.83
CA ASP A 470 -28.17 29.93 13.60
C ASP A 470 -29.72 29.92 13.62
N ASP A 471 -30.38 30.96 13.08
CA ASP A 471 -31.84 31.07 12.99
C ASP A 471 -32.48 30.11 11.98
N GLU A 472 -31.67 29.42 11.17
CA GLU A 472 -32.11 28.51 10.12
C GLU A 472 -31.69 27.06 10.37
N TRP A 473 -30.56 26.83 11.05
CA TRP A 473 -29.97 25.51 11.22
C TRP A 473 -29.67 25.19 12.68
N ASP A 474 -30.01 23.96 13.07
CA ASP A 474 -29.51 23.27 14.26
C ASP A 474 -28.73 22.02 13.82
N MET A 475 -27.77 21.61 14.66
CA MET A 475 -27.07 20.33 14.50
C MET A 475 -27.38 19.41 15.66
N ILE A 476 -27.78 18.18 15.34
CA ILE A 476 -28.08 17.13 16.31
C ILE A 476 -26.86 16.23 16.42
N LEU A 477 -26.21 16.22 17.58
CA LEU A 477 -25.12 15.30 17.90
C LEU A 477 -25.69 13.95 18.35
N CYS A 478 -25.46 12.91 17.54
CA CYS A 478 -25.74 11.52 17.85
C CYS A 478 -24.44 10.81 18.25
N VAL A 479 -24.42 10.15 19.40
CA VAL A 479 -23.24 9.43 19.92
C VAL A 479 -23.66 8.09 20.48
N CYS A 480 -22.99 7.02 20.06
CA CYS A 480 -23.15 5.70 20.67
C CYS A 480 -22.06 5.45 21.71
N ASN A 481 -22.44 4.86 22.84
CA ASN A 481 -21.52 4.31 23.83
C ASN A 481 -21.48 2.79 23.69
N PRO A 482 -20.42 2.21 23.07
CA PRO A 482 -20.28 0.76 22.93
C PRO A 482 -19.72 0.07 24.18
N ASN A 483 -19.48 0.81 25.27
CA ASN A 483 -18.82 0.30 26.47
C ASN A 483 -19.82 -0.21 27.51
N LEU A 484 -19.36 -1.15 28.36
CA LEU A 484 -20.14 -1.69 29.47
C LEU A 484 -20.26 -0.73 30.67
N ALA A 485 -19.54 0.40 30.65
CA ALA A 485 -19.66 1.49 31.61
C ALA A 485 -20.34 2.70 30.98
N ALA A 486 -20.95 3.57 31.79
CA ALA A 486 -21.41 4.87 31.34
C ALA A 486 -20.23 5.76 30.94
N VAL A 487 -20.43 6.65 29.96
CA VAL A 487 -19.38 7.50 29.39
C VAL A 487 -19.76 8.97 29.50
N GLU A 488 -18.85 9.74 30.10
CA GLU A 488 -18.89 11.20 30.07
C GLU A 488 -18.38 11.67 28.71
N VAL A 489 -19.14 12.53 28.03
CA VAL A 489 -18.84 13.11 26.73
C VAL A 489 -18.95 14.62 26.83
N ASN A 490 -17.86 15.32 26.54
CA ASN A 490 -17.82 16.78 26.45
C ASN A 490 -17.76 17.21 24.98
N ALA A 491 -18.76 17.97 24.53
CA ALA A 491 -18.79 18.60 23.22
C ALA A 491 -18.41 20.08 23.36
N THR A 492 -17.31 20.50 22.76
CA THR A 492 -16.73 21.85 22.86
C THR A 492 -16.67 22.50 21.49
N ARG A 493 -17.21 23.72 21.35
CA ARG A 493 -17.06 24.52 20.13
C ARG A 493 -15.66 25.11 20.06
N ILE A 494 -15.02 24.92 18.90
CA ILE A 494 -13.80 25.63 18.51
C ILE A 494 -14.21 26.66 17.45
N ASN A 495 -13.92 27.94 17.66
CA ASN A 495 -14.25 28.96 16.67
C ASN A 495 -13.32 28.90 15.43
N PRO A 496 -13.59 29.63 14.33
CA PRO A 496 -12.75 29.62 13.12
C PRO A 496 -11.29 30.08 13.32
N TYR A 497 -10.94 30.62 14.49
CA TYR A 497 -9.58 31.02 14.85
C TYR A 497 -8.86 29.98 15.75
N GLY A 498 -9.42 28.77 15.90
CA GLY A 498 -8.85 27.70 16.71
C GLY A 498 -9.07 27.84 18.22
N ILE A 499 -9.87 28.82 18.67
CA ILE A 499 -10.08 29.12 20.09
C ILE A 499 -11.33 28.39 20.58
N ALA A 500 -11.18 27.58 21.63
CA ALA A 500 -12.31 26.97 22.34
C ALA A 500 -13.21 28.04 22.97
N LYS A 501 -14.53 27.85 22.86
CA LYS A 501 -15.55 28.77 23.38
C LYS A 501 -16.45 28.08 24.40
N ASP A 502 -17.57 27.53 23.92
CA ASP A 502 -18.62 26.97 24.76
C ASP A 502 -18.48 25.44 24.79
N SER A 503 -18.86 24.82 25.90
CA SER A 503 -18.78 23.37 26.06
C SER A 503 -19.96 22.80 26.84
N LYS A 504 -20.32 21.55 26.54
CA LYS A 504 -21.40 20.84 27.20
C LYS A 504 -21.01 19.40 27.48
N MET A 505 -21.06 19.03 28.76
CA MET A 505 -20.95 17.66 29.25
C MET A 505 -22.30 16.92 29.13
N PHE A 506 -22.21 15.64 28.77
CA PHE A 506 -23.31 14.69 28.70
C PHE A 506 -22.86 13.33 29.25
N THR A 507 -23.69 12.68 30.06
CA THR A 507 -23.51 11.28 30.46
C THR A 507 -24.31 10.38 29.51
N ILE A 508 -23.66 9.38 28.89
CA ILE A 508 -24.31 8.36 28.06
C ILE A 508 -24.31 7.03 28.85
N PRO A 509 -25.46 6.37 29.06
CA PRO A 509 -25.53 5.07 29.74
C PRO A 509 -24.65 4.00 29.08
N SER A 510 -24.30 2.94 29.82
CA SER A 510 -23.61 1.77 29.27
C SER A 510 -24.43 1.14 28.13
N MET A 511 -23.76 0.76 27.06
CA MET A 511 -24.37 0.31 25.79
C MET A 511 -25.39 1.29 25.18
N GLY A 512 -25.48 2.54 25.67
CA GLY A 512 -26.52 3.50 25.32
C GLY A 512 -26.19 4.41 24.14
N ALA A 513 -27.09 5.36 23.86
CA ALA A 513 -26.87 6.42 22.88
C ALA A 513 -27.46 7.75 23.34
N GLY A 514 -26.75 8.84 23.00
CA GLY A 514 -27.19 10.21 23.21
C GLY A 514 -27.57 10.89 21.89
N ARG A 515 -28.61 11.73 21.91
CA ARG A 515 -29.08 12.55 20.78
C ARG A 515 -29.33 13.97 21.28
N TYR A 516 -28.45 14.92 20.95
CA TYR A 516 -28.42 16.26 21.54
C TYR A 516 -28.51 17.35 20.49
N SER A 517 -29.57 18.17 20.53
CA SER A 517 -29.71 19.38 19.72
C SER A 517 -28.75 20.45 20.26
N LEU A 518 -27.71 20.78 19.49
CA LEU A 518 -26.57 21.58 19.93
C LEU A 518 -26.90 23.07 20.09
N ILE A 519 -27.87 23.60 19.35
CA ILE A 519 -28.28 25.01 19.45
C ILE A 519 -28.73 25.42 20.88
N ASN A 520 -29.17 24.46 21.70
CA ASN A 520 -29.56 24.69 23.09
C ASN A 520 -28.37 24.91 24.05
N PHE A 521 -27.14 24.67 23.59
CA PHE A 521 -25.94 24.63 24.45
C PHE A 521 -24.74 25.37 23.85
N ILE A 522 -24.72 25.57 22.53
CA ILE A 522 -23.60 26.10 21.75
C ILE A 522 -24.17 27.06 20.71
N ALA A 523 -23.55 28.23 20.51
CA ALA A 523 -24.05 29.24 19.58
C ALA A 523 -22.96 29.80 18.65
N GLY A 524 -23.23 29.85 17.35
CA GLY A 524 -22.38 30.48 16.35
C GLY A 524 -21.31 29.57 15.72
N LYS A 525 -20.64 30.11 14.70
CA LYS A 525 -19.79 29.37 13.75
C LYS A 525 -18.55 28.73 14.38
N GLY A 526 -18.05 27.67 13.75
CA GLY A 526 -16.84 26.96 14.14
C GLY A 526 -16.83 25.50 13.71
N SER A 527 -16.09 24.68 14.46
CA SER A 527 -16.09 23.22 14.44
C SER A 527 -16.41 22.69 15.84
N LEU A 528 -16.77 21.41 15.94
CA LEU A 528 -17.04 20.75 17.22
C LEU A 528 -15.91 19.78 17.57
N LYS A 529 -15.26 19.97 18.72
CA LYS A 529 -14.38 18.97 19.32
C LYS A 529 -15.18 18.17 20.34
N ILE A 530 -15.22 16.85 20.19
CA ILE A 530 -15.83 15.92 21.13
C ILE A 530 -14.70 15.21 21.88
N SER A 531 -14.77 15.13 23.20
CA SER A 531 -13.85 14.34 24.03
C SER A 531 -14.61 13.54 25.06
N SER A 532 -14.23 12.29 25.30
CA SER A 532 -14.97 11.36 26.15
C SER A 532 -14.08 10.56 27.10
N SER A 533 -14.68 10.08 28.19
CA SER A 533 -13.97 9.25 29.18
C SER A 533 -13.55 7.89 28.61
N GLU A 534 -14.37 7.28 27.74
CA GLU A 534 -14.01 6.06 27.00
C GLU A 534 -14.17 6.22 25.48
N LYS A 535 -13.70 5.22 24.73
CA LYS A 535 -13.81 5.16 23.27
C LYS A 535 -15.28 5.14 22.82
N ILE A 536 -15.65 6.07 21.95
CA ILE A 536 -17.00 6.21 21.35
C ILE A 536 -16.88 6.35 19.84
N THR A 537 -18.01 6.49 19.16
CA THR A 537 -18.09 7.16 17.86
C THR A 537 -19.40 7.95 17.77
N GLY A 538 -19.50 8.85 16.80
CA GLY A 538 -20.61 9.78 16.66
C GLY A 538 -20.82 10.26 15.24
N PHE A 539 -22.01 10.82 15.03
CA PHE A 539 -22.48 11.36 13.78
C PHE A 539 -23.32 12.61 14.10
N THR A 540 -23.27 13.63 13.24
CA THR A 540 -24.08 14.84 13.42
C THR A 540 -25.06 15.00 12.27
N LEU A 541 -26.30 15.38 12.59
CA LEU A 541 -27.36 15.61 11.60
C LEU A 541 -27.65 17.10 11.51
N PHE A 542 -27.90 17.61 10.31
CA PHE A 542 -28.46 18.95 10.13
C PHE A 542 -29.99 18.93 10.28
N ARG A 543 -30.56 19.98 10.86
CA ARG A 543 -32.00 20.20 10.98
C ARG A 543 -32.33 21.64 10.63
N ASN A 544 -33.22 21.83 9.66
CA ASN A 544 -33.71 23.16 9.29
C ASN A 544 -34.82 23.61 10.27
N LEU A 545 -34.72 24.85 10.75
CA LEU A 545 -35.63 25.45 11.73
C LEU A 545 -36.77 26.27 11.09
N LYS A 546 -36.58 26.78 9.86
CA LYS A 546 -37.53 27.68 9.18
C LYS A 546 -38.69 26.97 8.51
N THR A 547 -38.49 25.75 8.01
CA THR A 547 -39.52 24.99 7.29
C THR A 547 -40.25 23.97 8.15
N GLY A 548 -39.77 23.69 9.37
CA GLY A 548 -40.25 22.61 10.23
C GLY A 548 -39.96 21.19 9.70
N GLY A 549 -39.46 21.06 8.47
CA GLY A 549 -39.08 19.81 7.82
C GLY A 549 -37.57 19.55 7.91
N THR A 550 -37.19 18.27 7.94
CA THR A 550 -35.82 17.88 8.23
C THR A 550 -35.00 17.72 6.96
N TYR A 551 -34.33 18.77 6.49
CA TYR A 551 -33.27 18.63 5.49
C TYR A 551 -32.10 17.83 6.08
N MET A 552 -32.16 16.51 5.96
CA MET A 552 -31.20 15.60 6.57
C MET A 552 -30.01 15.41 5.64
N ALA A 553 -28.92 16.08 5.98
CA ALA A 553 -27.57 15.63 5.67
C ALA A 553 -26.86 15.39 7.00
N GLY A 554 -25.71 14.72 6.99
CA GLY A 554 -24.91 14.55 8.20
C GLY A 554 -23.41 14.50 7.96
N LEU A 555 -22.68 14.67 9.05
CA LEU A 555 -21.23 14.62 9.10
C LEU A 555 -20.78 13.60 10.14
N LEU A 556 -19.89 12.71 9.73
CA LEU A 556 -19.16 11.80 10.62
C LEU A 556 -18.32 12.60 11.61
N ALA A 557 -18.36 12.23 12.89
CA ALA A 557 -17.40 12.71 13.87
C ALA A 557 -16.07 11.98 13.62
N GLN A 558 -15.10 12.67 13.03
CA GLN A 558 -13.82 12.09 12.63
C GLN A 558 -12.91 11.94 13.86
N PRO A 559 -12.28 10.78 14.10
CA PRO A 559 -11.43 10.59 15.26
C PRO A 559 -10.18 11.46 15.18
N ILE A 560 -9.91 12.23 16.25
CA ILE A 560 -8.60 12.84 16.48
C ILE A 560 -7.77 11.82 17.25
N GLY A 561 -6.51 11.62 16.85
CA GLY A 561 -5.59 10.71 17.54
C GLY A 561 -5.47 9.32 16.91
N LEU A 562 -6.10 9.07 15.76
CA LEU A 562 -5.50 8.18 14.75
C LEU A 562 -4.37 8.94 14.04
N SER A 563 -3.38 9.36 14.83
CA SER A 563 -2.15 9.91 14.30
C SER A 563 -1.37 8.77 13.65
N ILE A 564 -0.95 8.96 12.40
CA ILE A 564 0.38 8.48 11.97
C ILE A 564 1.31 8.87 13.13
N PRO A 565 1.98 7.92 13.81
CA PRO A 565 2.72 8.23 15.03
C PRO A 565 3.70 9.38 14.73
N PRO A 566 3.63 10.51 15.47
CA PRO A 566 4.35 11.71 15.10
C PRO A 566 5.85 11.41 14.96
N PHE A 567 6.41 11.80 13.81
CA PHE A 567 7.81 11.60 13.44
C PHE A 567 8.74 12.18 14.52
N LEU A 568 9.12 11.32 15.46
CA LEU A 568 10.10 11.58 16.51
C LEU A 568 11.31 10.69 16.22
N PRO A 569 12.13 11.04 15.22
CA PRO A 569 13.34 10.28 14.93
C PRO A 569 14.30 10.38 16.11
N ALA A 570 14.98 9.29 16.38
CA ALA A 570 16.17 9.33 17.21
C ALA A 570 17.33 9.95 16.42
N LYS A 571 18.36 10.37 17.16
CA LYS A 571 19.62 10.85 16.60
C LYS A 571 20.79 10.14 17.28
N LEU A 572 21.90 10.00 16.58
CA LEU A 572 23.19 9.57 17.12
C LEU A 572 24.17 10.73 16.99
N ASP A 573 24.50 11.36 18.12
CA ASP A 573 25.63 12.27 18.24
C ASP A 573 26.85 11.43 18.61
N VAL A 574 27.86 11.38 17.74
CA VAL A 574 28.94 10.41 17.81
C VAL A 574 30.29 11.06 17.62
N THR A 575 31.24 10.74 18.51
CA THR A 575 32.66 11.04 18.34
C THR A 575 33.41 9.79 17.87
N VAL A 576 34.24 9.91 16.83
CA VAL A 576 35.02 8.81 16.28
C VAL A 576 36.52 9.10 16.42
N THR A 577 37.25 8.16 16.99
CA THR A 577 38.71 8.18 17.08
C THR A 577 39.31 6.91 16.47
N GLY A 578 40.56 6.99 16.03
CA GLY A 578 41.36 5.86 15.55
C GLY A 578 42.36 5.39 16.60
N ALA A 579 43.31 4.55 16.17
CA ALA A 579 44.36 4.03 17.04
C ALA A 579 45.10 5.15 17.80
N GLY A 580 45.35 4.94 19.09
CA GLY A 580 46.02 5.93 19.96
C GLY A 580 45.19 7.18 20.28
N GLY A 581 43.90 7.22 19.92
CA GLY A 581 43.03 8.39 20.16
C GLY A 581 43.11 9.47 19.08
N MET A 582 43.69 9.17 17.91
CA MET A 582 43.72 10.08 16.77
C MET A 582 42.30 10.49 16.35
N ILE A 583 42.06 11.77 16.10
CA ILE A 583 40.77 12.26 15.58
C ILE A 583 40.62 11.83 14.12
N LEU A 584 39.53 11.13 13.78
CA LEU A 584 39.23 10.76 12.39
C LEU A 584 38.30 11.80 11.77
N ILE A 585 38.83 12.64 10.89
CA ILE A 585 38.08 13.68 10.16
C ILE A 585 37.61 13.10 8.82
N GLY A 586 36.32 13.21 8.49
CA GLY A 586 35.77 12.63 7.26
C GLY A 586 35.46 11.12 7.34
N ALA A 587 35.41 10.53 8.54
CA ALA A 587 34.86 9.20 8.75
C ALA A 587 33.33 9.23 8.60
N THR A 588 32.74 8.24 7.96
CA THR A 588 31.29 8.13 7.79
C THR A 588 30.72 7.17 8.82
N VAL A 589 29.84 7.65 9.68
CA VAL A 589 29.05 6.83 10.61
C VAL A 589 27.69 6.54 9.99
N THR A 590 27.27 5.27 10.03
CA THR A 590 26.05 4.77 9.36
C THR A 590 25.18 4.01 10.36
N VAL A 591 23.87 4.28 10.37
CA VAL A 591 22.86 3.61 11.19
C VAL A 591 21.63 3.30 10.32
N GLY A 592 21.47 2.04 9.91
CA GLY A 592 20.54 1.68 8.83
C GLY A 592 20.94 2.43 7.54
N SER A 593 19.97 3.04 6.85
CA SER A 593 20.23 3.89 5.68
C SER A 593 20.74 5.32 6.00
N ASN A 594 20.77 5.73 7.27
CA ASN A 594 21.14 7.10 7.66
C ASN A 594 22.65 7.22 7.89
N THR A 595 23.26 8.30 7.40
CA THR A 595 24.69 8.58 7.59
C THR A 595 24.97 9.94 8.22
N GLY A 596 26.17 10.09 8.77
CA GLY A 596 26.74 11.35 9.22
C GLY A 596 28.25 11.30 9.07
N VAL A 597 28.87 12.39 8.62
CA VAL A 597 30.33 12.47 8.38
C VAL A 597 30.98 13.27 9.50
N THR A 598 32.15 12.84 9.97
CA THR A 598 32.84 13.48 11.09
C THR A 598 33.51 14.78 10.70
N ASP A 599 33.32 15.79 11.54
CA ASP A 599 33.91 17.13 11.45
C ASP A 599 35.40 17.15 11.86
N VAL A 600 35.97 18.35 11.95
CA VAL A 600 37.37 18.58 12.35
C VAL A 600 37.70 18.13 13.78
N HIS A 601 36.68 17.83 14.59
CA HIS A 601 36.78 17.31 15.96
C HIS A 601 36.44 15.82 16.04
N GLY A 602 36.23 15.14 14.91
CA GLY A 602 35.85 13.74 14.85
C GLY A 602 34.38 13.50 15.21
N ARG A 603 33.52 14.54 15.19
CA ARG A 603 32.11 14.44 15.58
C ARG A 603 31.17 14.42 14.38
N ALA A 604 30.22 13.51 14.39
CA ALA A 604 29.15 13.41 13.40
C ALA A 604 27.78 13.36 14.10
N LEU A 605 26.74 13.83 13.40
CA LEU A 605 25.34 13.68 13.81
C LEU A 605 24.60 12.85 12.77
N VAL A 606 24.26 11.61 13.10
CA VAL A 606 23.34 10.79 12.29
C VAL A 606 21.92 11.10 12.75
N SER A 607 21.10 11.64 11.85
CA SER A 607 19.70 11.99 12.14
C SER A 607 18.74 10.97 11.51
N ASN A 608 17.43 11.12 11.76
CA ASN A 608 16.36 10.33 11.15
C ASN A 608 16.44 8.82 11.45
N ILE A 609 17.03 8.44 12.58
CA ILE A 609 17.15 7.05 13.01
C ILE A 609 15.79 6.58 13.56
N PRO A 610 15.23 5.44 13.10
CA PRO A 610 14.05 4.86 13.71
C PRO A 610 14.26 4.52 15.20
N ALA A 611 13.17 4.42 15.95
CA ALA A 611 13.24 3.81 17.28
C ALA A 611 13.39 2.28 17.13
N GLY A 612 14.24 1.67 17.95
CA GLY A 612 14.55 0.24 17.85
C GLY A 612 16.04 -0.07 17.99
N ASN A 613 16.41 -1.33 17.75
CA ASN A 613 17.79 -1.80 17.90
C ASN A 613 18.51 -1.80 16.55
N HIS A 614 19.46 -0.88 16.36
CA HIS A 614 20.22 -0.73 15.11
C HIS A 614 21.69 -1.09 15.30
N PHE A 615 22.32 -1.59 14.23
CA PHE A 615 23.77 -1.64 14.13
C PHE A 615 24.32 -0.27 13.74
N VAL A 616 25.51 0.05 14.23
CA VAL A 616 26.25 1.25 13.87
C VAL A 616 27.53 0.83 13.17
N TYR A 617 27.82 1.43 12.02
CA TYR A 617 29.05 1.20 11.28
C TYR A 617 29.85 2.50 11.16
N VAL A 618 31.17 2.39 11.16
CA VAL A 618 32.10 3.48 10.89
C VAL A 618 33.00 3.07 9.75
N SER A 619 33.07 3.90 8.70
CA SER A 619 33.99 3.72 7.58
C SER A 619 34.93 4.93 7.44
N TYR A 620 36.20 4.65 7.13
CA TYR A 620 37.25 5.66 6.96
C TYR A 620 38.35 5.10 6.06
N GLN A 621 38.71 5.83 4.99
CA GLN A 621 39.79 5.48 4.05
C GLN A 621 39.78 3.99 3.60
N GLY A 622 38.62 3.52 3.13
CA GLY A 622 38.44 2.13 2.66
C GLY A 622 38.32 1.06 3.75
N LYS A 623 38.55 1.38 5.02
CA LYS A 623 38.32 0.48 6.16
C LYS A 623 36.90 0.67 6.70
N THR A 624 36.24 -0.42 7.12
CA THR A 624 34.90 -0.39 7.72
C THR A 624 34.84 -1.28 8.96
N SER A 625 34.11 -0.85 9.99
CA SER A 625 33.93 -1.56 11.27
C SER A 625 33.12 -2.86 11.16
N ARG A 626 33.71 -3.92 10.59
CA ARG A 626 33.20 -5.29 10.74
C ARG A 626 33.77 -5.93 12.02
N GLY A 627 33.07 -5.72 13.15
CA GLY A 627 33.42 -6.26 14.46
C GLY A 627 33.29 -5.26 15.61
N SER A 628 33.08 -5.79 16.83
CA SER A 628 33.13 -5.11 18.15
C SER A 628 32.48 -3.72 18.33
N LEU A 629 31.55 -3.30 17.47
CA LEU A 629 30.62 -2.20 17.80
C LEU A 629 29.33 -2.79 18.38
N PRO A 630 28.86 -2.31 19.55
CA PRO A 630 27.64 -2.81 20.15
C PRO A 630 26.41 -2.41 19.32
N LYS A 631 25.39 -3.27 19.32
CA LYS A 631 24.06 -2.91 18.81
C LYS A 631 23.46 -1.85 19.73
N GLU A 632 22.95 -0.76 19.15
CA GLU A 632 22.44 0.37 19.92
C GLU A 632 20.92 0.45 19.84
N THR A 633 20.27 0.48 21.00
CA THR A 633 18.84 0.80 21.13
C THR A 633 18.60 2.30 21.02
N PHE A 634 17.76 2.73 20.11
CA PHE A 634 17.34 4.10 19.90
C PHE A 634 15.89 4.27 20.36
N GLU A 635 15.61 5.38 21.05
CA GLU A 635 14.28 5.72 21.55
C GLU A 635 13.75 6.93 20.78
N ALA A 636 12.45 6.92 20.46
CA ALA A 636 11.81 7.96 19.67
C ALA A 636 12.05 9.36 20.25
N GLY A 637 12.51 10.28 19.41
CA GLY A 637 12.75 11.69 19.73
C GLY A 637 13.99 11.94 20.59
N LYS A 638 14.78 10.93 20.94
CA LYS A 638 15.98 11.09 21.77
C LYS A 638 17.26 11.15 20.93
N THR A 639 18.15 12.08 21.29
CA THR A 639 19.55 12.04 20.86
C THR A 639 20.32 11.10 21.78
N LYS A 640 20.95 10.09 21.20
CA LYS A 640 21.86 9.16 21.87
C LYS A 640 23.29 9.62 21.62
N VAL A 641 24.10 9.72 22.67
CA VAL A 641 25.51 10.15 22.57
C VAL A 641 26.44 8.94 22.68
N ARG A 642 27.43 8.85 21.79
CA ARG A 642 28.43 7.77 21.77
C ARG A 642 29.84 8.23 21.39
N THR A 643 30.81 7.44 21.80
CA THR A 643 32.19 7.53 21.31
C THR A 643 32.61 6.15 20.82
N TYR A 644 33.15 6.06 19.61
CA TYR A 644 33.71 4.82 19.07
C TYR A 644 35.19 5.01 18.75
N SER A 645 36.01 4.08 19.26
CA SER A 645 37.43 4.00 18.94
C SER A 645 37.67 2.86 17.96
N MET A 646 38.11 3.19 16.76
CA MET A 646 38.53 2.22 15.74
C MET A 646 39.95 1.72 16.05
N PRO A 647 40.27 0.44 15.77
CA PRO A 647 41.61 -0.10 16.00
C PRO A 647 42.62 0.24 14.88
N TRP A 648 42.27 1.16 13.97
CA TRP A 648 43.04 1.50 12.76
C TRP A 648 43.11 2.99 12.45
#